data_AF-A0A934RSB7-F1
#
_entry.id   AF-A0A934RSB7-F1
#
_cell.length_a   1.000
_cell.length_b   1.000
_cell.length_c   1.000
_cell.angle_alpha   90.00
_cell.angle_beta   90.00
_cell.angle_gamma   90.00
#
_symmetry.space_group_name_H-M   'P 1'
#
loop_
_entity.id
_entity.type
_entity.pdbx_description
1 polymer ?
#
loop_
_entity_poly.entity_id
_entity_poly.type
_entity_poly.pdbx_seq_one_letter_code
_entity_poly.pdbx_strand_id
1 'polypeptide(L)'
;MITFKQFLRLGGGLALFANPLSAQIDADLIGYWTFENDLLDQSGAHAAGTHDGVEVGTGALSYVAGPEESFGQSASFDGTVGIRIANTHISETNYQNTFDEALLDDETSGEPVLDAFSISFWARGFPARWAPWVAKRGEGAEGFQVRRHDTSPNATFTLRSTAGTDDPKGSVDVSLDQPRWIHFVATYRGWDEENEGSGYRRLYINGVEDEAVTLLDDASFPGPGNAANYWLTIGARHNNADPNVFQAFFTGEIDDVAIWNRELTAEEVVLLNKKPLSLLRSEIDSDGDGLSDEEEGLIGTNPNEADTDGDGIDDFVEHEAGKDPLNDDDFDGDGLSNLQESTGSANPWTGPALGSLPGDPTDPLQVDSDGDSISDGEEVAAGEDGFVTNPNSDDTDGDGFTDSEELTYDPPKDPTDAASTPPLWLSQLVGYWSFDNHLQDASSSAGHGEMRGLEVTASYATGQFGQAIDLDRANQQYVEITGAPDDTYDNPGGDLSVSAWFKVENFDQGWQALISKGEGSNWRIARYSSSTGMGYAGGLPDVPTSAAAANAFPVNDGAWHHVAAITRAEESTQIYLDGQLAGESLGNAVLAESALPLLIGGNPGTPEDAAGPYRSWNGMIDDVAVWKRAISAEQVAAIWNEGTGNSIQNLIDGVVVEPPGGDQVSVDSFGFTASGDAVEVSVSQLAVDKTYQMMRSVLLDGSDWQNVGEPFTGGTTHTFTDPAPLGAGEGGKAFYAIFEVAAE
;
A
#
# COMPACT_ATOMS: atom_id res chain seq x y z
N MET A 1 -14.09 -67.00 -20.72
CA MET A 1 -14.30 -66.77 -22.17
C MET A 1 -13.28 -65.74 -22.60
N ILE A 2 -12.63 -65.99 -23.74
CA ILE A 2 -11.60 -65.17 -24.36
C ILE A 2 -12.27 -64.27 -25.41
N THR A 3 -11.93 -62.97 -25.44
CA THR A 3 -11.88 -62.13 -26.66
C THR A 3 -11.26 -60.76 -26.29
N PHE A 4 -9.96 -60.53 -26.53
CA PHE A 4 -9.29 -59.91 -27.70
C PHE A 4 -9.34 -58.35 -27.73
N LYS A 5 -8.26 -57.70 -27.24
CA LYS A 5 -7.86 -56.33 -27.67
C LYS A 5 -7.00 -56.49 -28.94
N GLN A 6 -7.47 -55.97 -30.07
CA GLN A 6 -6.65 -55.84 -31.28
C GLN A 6 -5.73 -54.63 -31.12
N PHE A 7 -4.41 -54.86 -31.14
CA PHE A 7 -3.43 -53.84 -31.46
C PHE A 7 -3.38 -53.69 -32.99
N LEU A 8 -3.80 -52.54 -33.51
CA LEU A 8 -3.46 -52.12 -34.86
C LEU A 8 -2.11 -51.37 -34.78
N ARG A 9 -1.02 -52.05 -35.18
CA ARG A 9 0.24 -51.37 -35.52
C ARG A 9 0.06 -50.70 -36.88
N LEU A 10 0.02 -49.38 -36.92
CA LEU A 10 0.43 -48.60 -38.08
C LEU A 10 1.71 -47.87 -37.70
N GLY A 11 2.77 -48.17 -38.44
CA GLY A 11 4.07 -47.53 -38.26
C GLY A 11 4.03 -46.10 -38.81
N GLY A 12 4.30 -45.16 -37.93
CA GLY A 12 4.57 -43.75 -38.18
C GLY A 12 4.89 -43.16 -36.82
N GLY A 13 6.07 -42.55 -36.66
CA GLY A 13 6.47 -41.95 -35.39
C GLY A 13 5.44 -40.92 -34.96
N LEU A 14 4.70 -41.23 -33.88
CA LEU A 14 3.97 -40.25 -33.11
C LEU A 14 5.02 -39.46 -32.34
N ALA A 15 5.10 -38.16 -32.60
CA ALA A 15 5.54 -37.24 -31.57
C ALA A 15 4.62 -37.48 -30.37
N LEU A 16 5.19 -37.76 -29.20
CA LEU A 16 4.42 -37.64 -27.98
C LEU A 16 3.99 -36.18 -27.91
N PHE A 17 2.69 -35.92 -28.00
CA PHE A 17 2.16 -34.65 -27.51
C PHE A 17 2.47 -34.66 -26.01
N ALA A 18 3.29 -33.72 -25.55
CA ALA A 18 3.53 -33.52 -24.13
C ALA A 18 2.20 -33.12 -23.50
N ASN A 19 1.92 -33.64 -22.31
CA ASN A 19 0.74 -33.29 -21.53
C ASN A 19 0.82 -31.77 -21.20
N PRO A 20 -0.13 -30.93 -21.64
CA PRO A 20 -0.10 -29.47 -21.46
C PRO A 20 0.16 -29.02 -20.02
N LEU A 21 -0.55 -29.58 -19.04
CA LEU A 21 -0.32 -29.28 -17.61
C LEU A 21 1.09 -29.64 -17.15
N SER A 22 1.60 -30.82 -17.54
CA SER A 22 3.00 -31.15 -17.27
C SER A 22 3.96 -30.22 -18.00
N ALA A 23 3.64 -29.75 -19.21
CA ALA A 23 4.52 -28.90 -20.01
C ALA A 23 4.55 -27.46 -19.50
N GLN A 24 3.43 -26.95 -18.99
CA GLN A 24 3.31 -25.65 -18.35
C GLN A 24 4.07 -25.64 -17.02
N ILE A 25 3.81 -26.62 -16.15
CA ILE A 25 4.45 -26.67 -14.83
C ILE A 25 5.91 -27.18 -14.90
N ASP A 26 6.31 -27.93 -15.93
CA ASP A 26 7.71 -28.33 -16.13
C ASP A 26 8.56 -27.26 -16.84
N ALA A 27 7.93 -26.24 -17.43
CA ALA A 27 8.64 -25.14 -18.05
C ALA A 27 9.58 -24.50 -17.01
N ASP A 28 10.86 -24.39 -17.36
CA ASP A 28 11.87 -23.73 -16.53
C ASP A 28 12.08 -24.40 -15.15
N LEU A 29 11.81 -25.70 -15.02
CA LEU A 29 12.18 -26.47 -13.83
C LEU A 29 13.69 -26.76 -13.81
N ILE A 30 14.35 -26.56 -12.67
CA ILE A 30 15.81 -26.76 -12.48
C ILE A 30 16.13 -28.02 -11.66
N GLY A 31 15.27 -28.35 -10.69
CA GLY A 31 15.46 -29.48 -9.80
C GLY A 31 14.17 -29.93 -9.13
N TYR A 32 13.98 -31.24 -8.98
CA TYR A 32 12.79 -31.82 -8.36
C TYR A 32 13.07 -33.15 -7.65
N TRP A 33 12.67 -33.27 -6.39
CA TRP A 33 12.92 -34.43 -5.54
C TRP A 33 11.64 -34.89 -4.84
N THR A 34 11.22 -36.12 -5.14
CA THR A 34 9.97 -36.74 -4.62
C THR A 34 10.18 -37.62 -3.38
N PHE A 35 11.42 -37.90 -3.00
CA PHE A 35 11.77 -38.74 -1.85
C PHE A 35 11.14 -40.15 -1.79
N GLU A 36 10.92 -40.77 -2.95
CA GLU A 36 10.42 -42.15 -3.11
C GLU A 36 11.46 -43.23 -2.75
N ASN A 37 11.96 -43.16 -1.52
CA ASN A 37 13.07 -43.97 -0.99
C ASN A 37 14.40 -43.79 -1.78
N ASP A 38 14.56 -42.63 -2.41
CA ASP A 38 15.79 -42.17 -3.01
C ASP A 38 15.93 -40.64 -2.94
N LEU A 39 17.05 -40.11 -3.41
CA LEU A 39 17.37 -38.67 -3.45
C LEU A 39 17.62 -38.21 -4.89
N LEU A 40 17.06 -38.89 -5.88
CA LEU A 40 17.34 -38.61 -7.28
C LEU A 40 16.64 -37.33 -7.73
N ASP A 41 17.31 -36.52 -8.54
CA ASP A 41 16.64 -35.43 -9.26
C ASP A 41 15.76 -36.02 -10.37
N GLN A 42 14.48 -35.71 -10.32
CA GLN A 42 13.45 -36.12 -11.27
C GLN A 42 13.00 -34.98 -12.18
N SER A 43 13.65 -33.81 -12.14
CA SER A 43 13.25 -32.65 -12.95
C SER A 43 13.21 -32.96 -14.46
N GLY A 44 14.17 -33.76 -14.94
CA GLY A 44 14.39 -34.00 -16.36
C GLY A 44 15.15 -32.87 -17.07
N ALA A 45 15.47 -31.78 -16.36
CA ALA A 45 16.14 -30.59 -16.89
C ALA A 45 17.61 -30.84 -17.24
N HIS A 46 18.26 -31.75 -16.50
CA HIS A 46 19.67 -32.08 -16.65
C HIS A 46 19.90 -33.58 -16.80
N ALA A 47 21.14 -33.95 -17.16
CA ALA A 47 21.53 -35.34 -17.20
C ALA A 47 21.35 -36.00 -15.81
N ALA A 48 20.85 -37.23 -15.78
CA ALA A 48 20.68 -37.97 -14.53
C ALA A 48 21.99 -37.99 -13.71
N GLY A 49 21.89 -37.70 -12.41
CA GLY A 49 23.03 -37.58 -11.52
C GLY A 49 23.64 -36.18 -11.39
N THR A 50 23.16 -35.18 -12.14
CA THR A 50 23.67 -33.80 -12.05
C THR A 50 23.24 -33.14 -10.75
N HIS A 51 21.95 -33.13 -10.39
CA HIS A 51 21.42 -32.50 -9.17
C HIS A 51 20.91 -33.54 -8.14
N ASP A 52 21.47 -34.75 -8.10
CA ASP A 52 21.06 -35.74 -7.09
C ASP A 52 21.44 -35.29 -5.67
N GLY A 53 20.57 -35.58 -4.71
CA GLY A 53 20.78 -35.31 -3.29
C GLY A 53 21.78 -36.28 -2.65
N VAL A 54 22.51 -35.77 -1.67
CA VAL A 54 23.46 -36.54 -0.86
C VAL A 54 23.23 -36.23 0.62
N GLU A 55 23.06 -37.27 1.43
CA GLU A 55 22.93 -37.14 2.88
C GLU A 55 24.17 -36.47 3.51
N VAL A 56 23.91 -35.58 4.46
CA VAL A 56 24.92 -34.90 5.27
C VAL A 56 24.51 -34.94 6.74
N GLY A 57 25.49 -34.86 7.64
CA GLY A 57 25.28 -34.96 9.08
C GLY A 57 25.78 -36.27 9.66
N THR A 58 25.27 -36.63 10.84
CA THR A 58 25.68 -37.84 11.57
C THR A 58 24.61 -38.93 11.58
N GLY A 59 23.36 -38.58 11.26
CA GLY A 59 22.25 -39.51 11.09
C GLY A 59 22.15 -40.08 9.69
N ALA A 60 21.00 -40.70 9.40
CA ALA A 60 20.61 -41.19 8.08
C ALA A 60 19.12 -40.90 7.90
N LEU A 61 18.67 -40.61 6.68
CA LEU A 61 17.26 -40.39 6.41
C LEU A 61 16.47 -41.69 6.58
N SER A 62 15.22 -41.54 6.96
CA SER A 62 14.22 -42.59 6.83
C SER A 62 13.08 -42.08 5.99
N TYR A 63 12.32 -42.99 5.37
CA TYR A 63 11.21 -42.63 4.49
C TYR A 63 9.90 -43.10 5.12
N VAL A 64 8.91 -42.23 5.15
CA VAL A 64 7.58 -42.48 5.74
C VAL A 64 6.50 -42.17 4.72
N ALA A 65 5.24 -42.46 5.02
CA ALA A 65 4.14 -42.08 4.12
C ALA A 65 3.99 -40.55 4.10
N GLY A 66 3.82 -39.99 2.89
CA GLY A 66 3.58 -38.57 2.65
C GLY A 66 2.22 -38.07 3.18
N PRO A 67 1.78 -36.87 2.77
CA PRO A 67 0.48 -36.31 3.15
C PRO A 67 -0.70 -37.26 2.98
N GLU A 68 -0.74 -37.95 1.84
CA GLU A 68 -1.79 -38.90 1.46
C GLU A 68 -1.28 -39.87 0.38
N GLU A 69 -2.15 -40.75 -0.14
CA GLU A 69 -1.75 -41.83 -1.04
C GLU A 69 -1.15 -41.33 -2.36
N SER A 70 -1.59 -40.18 -2.86
CA SER A 70 -1.12 -39.52 -4.10
C SER A 70 0.32 -39.01 -4.00
N PHE A 71 0.79 -38.66 -2.80
CA PHE A 71 2.15 -38.16 -2.54
C PHE A 71 3.20 -39.26 -2.34
N GLY A 72 2.79 -40.51 -2.10
CA GLY A 72 3.74 -41.61 -1.89
C GLY A 72 4.54 -41.49 -0.59
N GLN A 73 5.87 -41.43 -0.68
CA GLN A 73 6.78 -41.44 0.47
C GLN A 73 7.54 -40.11 0.65
N SER A 74 7.62 -39.63 1.88
CA SER A 74 8.39 -38.43 2.24
C SER A 74 9.72 -38.74 2.93
N ALA A 75 10.66 -37.79 2.86
CA ALA A 75 11.90 -37.85 3.62
C ALA A 75 11.68 -37.41 5.08
N SER A 76 12.07 -38.25 6.03
CA SER A 76 11.95 -38.01 7.47
C SER A 76 13.31 -37.71 8.12
N PHE A 77 13.39 -36.54 8.73
CA PHE A 77 14.57 -35.92 9.33
C PHE A 77 14.49 -35.99 10.87
N ASP A 78 15.55 -36.48 11.50
CA ASP A 78 15.62 -36.70 12.96
C ASP A 78 16.33 -35.58 13.75
N GLY A 79 16.67 -34.47 13.09
CA GLY A 79 17.49 -33.40 13.66
C GLY A 79 19.00 -33.66 13.64
N THR A 80 19.47 -34.70 12.94
CA THR A 80 20.91 -35.02 12.82
C THR A 80 21.38 -35.32 11.39
N VAL A 81 20.45 -35.31 10.43
CA VAL A 81 20.69 -35.54 9.01
C VAL A 81 20.00 -34.44 8.19
N GLY A 82 20.58 -34.10 7.05
CA GLY A 82 19.95 -33.29 6.01
C GLY A 82 20.48 -33.71 4.64
N ILE A 83 20.11 -32.97 3.59
CA ILE A 83 20.48 -33.27 2.22
C ILE A 83 21.23 -32.06 1.65
N ARG A 84 22.36 -32.30 0.98
CA ARG A 84 22.96 -31.33 0.06
C ARG A 84 22.68 -31.77 -1.37
N ILE A 85 22.52 -30.82 -2.28
CA ILE A 85 22.30 -31.11 -3.69
C ILE A 85 23.62 -31.07 -4.45
N ALA A 86 23.92 -32.12 -5.21
CA ALA A 86 25.11 -32.17 -6.04
C ALA A 86 25.08 -31.10 -7.14
N ASN A 87 26.26 -30.71 -7.59
CA ASN A 87 26.47 -29.72 -8.63
C ASN A 87 25.86 -28.33 -8.34
N THR A 88 25.82 -27.95 -7.06
CA THR A 88 25.38 -26.62 -6.59
C THR A 88 26.47 -25.88 -5.84
N HIS A 89 27.71 -26.40 -5.84
CA HIS A 89 28.83 -25.78 -5.15
C HIS A 89 30.14 -25.83 -5.97
N ILE A 90 30.79 -24.68 -6.15
CA ILE A 90 31.95 -24.52 -7.06
C ILE A 90 33.16 -25.43 -6.77
N SER A 91 33.31 -25.94 -5.54
CA SER A 91 34.43 -26.84 -5.18
C SER A 91 34.22 -28.29 -5.60
N GLU A 92 33.07 -28.64 -6.19
CA GLU A 92 32.82 -30.00 -6.67
C GLU A 92 33.76 -30.38 -7.81
N THR A 93 34.22 -31.63 -7.80
CA THR A 93 35.26 -32.12 -8.73
C THR A 93 34.83 -32.06 -10.21
N ASN A 94 33.53 -31.96 -10.48
CA ASN A 94 32.96 -31.79 -11.83
C ASN A 94 31.88 -30.70 -11.87
N TYR A 95 32.04 -29.63 -11.07
CA TYR A 95 31.06 -28.55 -11.01
C TYR A 95 30.76 -27.97 -12.41
N GLN A 96 29.49 -27.95 -12.77
CA GLN A 96 28.90 -27.22 -13.87
C GLN A 96 27.92 -26.21 -13.26
N ASN A 97 27.91 -24.98 -13.75
CA ASN A 97 27.12 -23.89 -13.18
C ASN A 97 25.61 -23.99 -13.50
N THR A 98 25.05 -25.19 -13.57
CA THR A 98 23.69 -25.45 -14.09
C THR A 98 22.57 -25.06 -13.14
N PHE A 99 22.88 -24.78 -11.87
CA PHE A 99 21.91 -24.31 -10.90
C PHE A 99 22.02 -22.79 -10.71
N ASP A 100 23.20 -22.30 -10.32
CA ASP A 100 23.37 -20.88 -9.98
C ASP A 100 23.26 -19.96 -11.20
N GLU A 101 23.76 -20.35 -12.37
CA GLU A 101 23.60 -19.57 -13.61
C GLU A 101 22.15 -19.39 -14.02
N ALA A 102 21.29 -20.38 -13.73
CA ALA A 102 19.86 -20.31 -14.04
C ALA A 102 19.09 -19.36 -13.10
N LEU A 103 19.73 -18.88 -12.03
CA LEU A 103 19.15 -18.01 -11.00
C LEU A 103 19.85 -16.64 -10.92
N LEU A 104 20.65 -16.29 -11.93
CA LEU A 104 21.38 -15.02 -12.00
C LEU A 104 20.79 -14.14 -13.09
N ASP A 105 20.77 -12.84 -12.82
CA ASP A 105 20.61 -11.82 -13.85
C ASP A 105 21.91 -11.71 -14.68
N ASP A 106 21.84 -12.00 -15.98
CA ASP A 106 23.00 -11.94 -16.90
C ASP A 106 23.02 -10.65 -17.74
N GLU A 107 23.40 -9.56 -17.08
CA GLU A 107 23.78 -8.27 -17.68
C GLU A 107 24.89 -8.37 -18.76
N THR A 108 25.59 -9.51 -18.88
CA THR A 108 26.67 -9.70 -19.86
C THR A 108 26.25 -10.43 -21.14
N SER A 109 25.06 -11.06 -21.16
CA SER A 109 24.53 -11.77 -22.33
C SER A 109 23.93 -10.83 -23.38
N GLY A 110 23.48 -9.64 -22.98
CA GLY A 110 22.82 -8.67 -23.86
C GLY A 110 21.37 -9.05 -24.23
N GLU A 111 20.80 -10.05 -23.57
CA GLU A 111 19.37 -10.38 -23.62
C GLU A 111 18.81 -10.29 -22.18
N PRO A 112 17.65 -9.67 -21.95
CA PRO A 112 17.04 -9.66 -20.62
C PRO A 112 16.63 -11.09 -20.25
N VAL A 113 17.31 -11.67 -19.26
CA VAL A 113 16.82 -12.88 -18.60
C VAL A 113 15.95 -12.38 -17.45
N LEU A 114 14.65 -12.71 -17.46
CA LEU A 114 13.80 -12.46 -16.30
C LEU A 114 14.45 -13.15 -15.08
N ASP A 115 14.99 -12.37 -14.15
CA ASP A 115 15.60 -12.85 -12.91
C ASP A 115 14.50 -13.36 -11.98
N ALA A 116 13.92 -14.51 -12.27
CA ALA A 116 12.81 -15.06 -11.49
C ALA A 116 13.10 -16.49 -11.03
N PHE A 117 12.59 -16.86 -9.87
CA PHE A 117 12.66 -18.24 -9.39
C PHE A 117 11.58 -18.56 -8.39
N SER A 118 11.26 -19.85 -8.30
CA SER A 118 10.27 -20.36 -7.37
C SER A 118 10.77 -21.61 -6.66
N ILE A 119 10.37 -21.79 -5.41
CA ILE A 119 10.59 -23.01 -4.62
C ILE A 119 9.22 -23.47 -4.14
N SER A 120 8.88 -24.74 -4.39
CA SER A 120 7.69 -25.39 -3.82
C SER A 120 8.10 -26.62 -3.02
N PHE A 121 7.47 -26.84 -1.87
CA PHE A 121 7.64 -28.07 -1.11
C PHE A 121 6.53 -28.27 -0.08
N TRP A 122 6.35 -29.51 0.34
CA TRP A 122 5.49 -29.88 1.45
C TRP A 122 6.34 -30.15 2.68
N ALA A 123 5.92 -29.71 3.86
CA ALA A 123 6.60 -30.03 5.11
C ALA A 123 5.64 -30.33 6.26
N ARG A 124 6.02 -31.31 7.07
CA ARG A 124 5.41 -31.64 8.35
C ARG A 124 6.48 -31.58 9.43
N GLY A 125 6.28 -30.78 10.46
CA GLY A 125 7.28 -30.49 11.48
C GLY A 125 7.81 -29.07 11.38
N PHE A 126 8.37 -28.59 12.49
CA PHE A 126 8.72 -27.18 12.65
C PHE A 126 10.22 -26.99 12.92
N PRO A 127 10.94 -26.20 12.11
CA PRO A 127 12.37 -26.01 12.27
C PRO A 127 12.73 -25.38 13.62
N ALA A 128 13.92 -25.70 14.12
CA ALA A 128 14.51 -24.99 15.24
C ALA A 128 14.88 -23.55 14.84
N ARG A 129 15.27 -22.75 15.84
CA ARG A 129 15.73 -21.37 15.60
C ARG A 129 16.85 -21.36 14.55
N TRP A 130 16.66 -20.60 13.46
CA TRP A 130 17.60 -20.47 12.34
C TRP A 130 17.85 -21.74 11.51
N ALA A 131 17.03 -22.78 11.67
CA ALA A 131 17.03 -23.95 10.81
C ALA A 131 16.08 -23.72 9.62
N PRO A 132 16.52 -23.96 8.38
CA PRO A 132 15.67 -23.87 7.20
C PRO A 132 15.01 -25.20 6.83
N TRP A 133 13.93 -25.14 6.05
CA TRP A 133 13.45 -26.29 5.28
C TRP A 133 14.28 -26.44 4.00
N VAL A 134 14.44 -25.36 3.24
CA VAL A 134 15.26 -25.29 2.03
C VAL A 134 16.14 -24.06 2.10
N ALA A 135 17.43 -24.20 1.77
CA ALA A 135 18.38 -23.09 1.87
C ALA A 135 19.55 -23.19 0.90
N LYS A 136 19.99 -22.03 0.45
CA LYS A 136 21.32 -21.82 -0.14
C LYS A 136 21.94 -20.57 0.50
N ARG A 137 22.64 -20.76 1.61
CA ARG A 137 23.26 -19.74 2.49
C ARG A 137 22.26 -18.84 3.18
N GLY A 138 21.59 -17.96 2.44
CA GLY A 138 20.71 -16.88 2.91
C GLY A 138 21.11 -16.21 4.22
N GLU A 139 22.42 -16.11 4.48
CA GLU A 139 23.05 -15.49 5.64
C GLU A 139 24.17 -14.60 5.12
N GLY A 140 24.40 -13.47 5.79
CA GLY A 140 25.36 -12.49 5.30
C GLY A 140 24.79 -11.72 4.12
N ALA A 141 25.46 -11.74 2.97
CA ALA A 141 25.15 -10.84 1.86
C ALA A 141 24.58 -11.54 0.61
N GLU A 142 24.37 -12.86 0.62
CA GLU A 142 24.02 -13.61 -0.61
C GLU A 142 23.16 -14.86 -0.31
N GLY A 143 22.38 -15.29 -1.31
CA GLY A 143 21.54 -16.50 -1.28
C GLY A 143 20.17 -16.35 -0.58
N PHE A 144 19.51 -17.48 -0.34
CA PHE A 144 18.12 -17.52 0.14
C PHE A 144 17.86 -18.64 1.18
N GLN A 145 16.76 -18.52 1.93
CA GLN A 145 16.23 -19.57 2.82
C GLN A 145 14.69 -19.51 2.90
N VAL A 146 14.01 -20.64 2.80
CA VAL A 146 12.64 -20.78 3.31
C VAL A 146 12.71 -21.43 4.68
N ARG A 147 12.25 -20.70 5.71
CA ARG A 147 12.44 -21.06 7.11
C ARG A 147 11.39 -20.42 8.00
N ARG A 148 11.48 -20.64 9.31
CA ARG A 148 10.72 -19.82 10.28
C ARG A 148 11.42 -18.50 10.60
N HIS A 149 10.64 -17.47 10.95
CA HIS A 149 11.15 -16.17 11.38
C HIS A 149 11.71 -16.23 12.82
N ASP A 150 13.04 -16.39 12.95
CA ASP A 150 13.79 -16.45 14.21
C ASP A 150 13.21 -17.46 15.22
N THR A 151 12.54 -16.98 16.27
CA THR A 151 11.86 -17.77 17.30
C THR A 151 10.34 -17.78 17.16
N SER A 152 9.81 -16.99 16.23
CA SER A 152 8.39 -16.90 15.92
C SER A 152 7.89 -18.21 15.30
N PRO A 153 6.60 -18.52 15.48
CA PRO A 153 5.99 -19.63 14.77
C PRO A 153 5.70 -19.34 13.29
N ASN A 154 5.90 -18.11 12.82
CA ASN A 154 5.63 -17.71 11.44
C ASN A 154 6.73 -18.14 10.47
N ALA A 155 6.35 -18.47 9.23
CA ALA A 155 7.30 -18.70 8.14
C ALA A 155 7.91 -17.36 7.64
N THR A 156 9.01 -17.46 6.92
CA THR A 156 9.68 -16.35 6.25
C THR A 156 10.41 -16.88 5.02
N PHE A 157 10.40 -16.09 3.96
CA PHE A 157 11.25 -16.29 2.81
C PHE A 157 12.39 -15.28 2.87
N THR A 158 13.55 -15.74 3.32
CA THR A 158 14.78 -14.95 3.35
C THR A 158 15.37 -14.86 1.94
N LEU A 159 15.54 -13.65 1.44
CA LEU A 159 16.31 -13.33 0.25
C LEU A 159 17.36 -12.28 0.65
N ARG A 160 18.55 -12.32 0.04
CA ARG A 160 19.67 -11.41 0.34
C ARG A 160 20.00 -10.59 -0.89
N SER A 161 20.80 -9.53 -0.68
CA SER A 161 21.14 -8.57 -1.73
C SER A 161 19.93 -7.77 -2.26
N THR A 162 18.90 -7.65 -1.44
CA THR A 162 17.70 -6.87 -1.75
C THR A 162 17.72 -5.52 -1.04
N ALA A 163 16.87 -4.60 -1.47
CA ALA A 163 16.67 -3.31 -0.81
C ALA A 163 15.71 -3.40 0.40
N GLY A 164 14.79 -4.37 0.38
CA GLY A 164 13.81 -4.62 1.43
C GLY A 164 14.37 -5.36 2.65
N THR A 165 13.47 -5.77 3.54
CA THR A 165 13.84 -6.47 4.77
C THR A 165 14.27 -7.89 4.44
N ASP A 166 15.55 -8.25 4.59
CA ASP A 166 16.07 -9.60 4.28
C ASP A 166 15.19 -10.76 4.83
N ASP A 167 14.61 -10.59 6.02
CA ASP A 167 13.89 -11.62 6.77
C ASP A 167 12.47 -11.14 7.19
N PRO A 168 11.52 -10.94 6.25
CA PRO A 168 10.19 -10.41 6.60
C PRO A 168 9.41 -11.44 7.41
N LYS A 169 8.70 -10.97 8.44
CA LYS A 169 7.97 -11.85 9.36
C LYS A 169 6.55 -12.06 8.84
N GLY A 170 6.22 -13.30 8.48
CA GLY A 170 4.85 -13.63 8.06
C GLY A 170 3.80 -13.47 9.15
N SER A 171 2.55 -13.39 8.70
CA SER A 171 1.36 -13.25 9.55
C SER A 171 0.83 -14.60 10.01
N VAL A 172 1.04 -15.67 9.22
CA VAL A 172 0.47 -17.00 9.47
C VAL A 172 1.28 -17.78 10.51
N ASP A 173 0.63 -18.24 11.59
CA ASP A 173 1.23 -19.11 12.60
C ASP A 173 1.23 -20.57 12.09
N VAL A 174 2.33 -20.97 11.44
CA VAL A 174 2.48 -22.33 10.88
C VAL A 174 2.81 -23.40 11.95
N SER A 175 2.86 -23.02 13.23
CA SER A 175 3.00 -23.98 14.33
C SER A 175 1.67 -24.58 14.78
N LEU A 176 0.56 -23.86 14.56
CA LEU A 176 -0.79 -24.31 14.93
C LEU A 176 -1.27 -25.48 14.08
N ASP A 177 -0.85 -25.54 12.82
CA ASP A 177 -1.21 -26.64 11.93
C ASP A 177 -0.37 -27.89 12.15
N GLN A 178 0.66 -27.86 13.00
CA GLN A 178 1.42 -29.06 13.32
C GLN A 178 0.57 -30.05 14.15
N PRO A 179 0.50 -31.35 13.78
CA PRO A 179 1.40 -32.08 12.88
C PRO A 179 0.84 -32.33 11.47
N ARG A 180 0.02 -31.45 10.92
CA ARG A 180 -0.43 -31.53 9.52
C ARG A 180 0.71 -31.15 8.58
N TRP A 181 0.54 -31.58 7.34
CA TRP A 181 1.35 -31.12 6.23
C TRP A 181 0.97 -29.68 5.88
N ILE A 182 1.98 -28.89 5.56
CA ILE A 182 1.85 -27.51 5.12
C ILE A 182 2.57 -27.40 3.79
N HIS A 183 1.91 -26.83 2.80
CA HIS A 183 2.51 -26.50 1.50
C HIS A 183 3.11 -25.11 1.57
N PHE A 184 4.36 -24.98 1.10
CA PHE A 184 5.08 -23.72 1.02
C PHE A 184 5.46 -23.47 -0.43
N VAL A 185 5.14 -22.27 -0.92
CA VAL A 185 5.69 -21.76 -2.19
C VAL A 185 6.33 -20.41 -1.96
N ALA A 186 7.61 -20.27 -2.30
CA ALA A 186 8.31 -19.00 -2.28
C ALA A 186 8.62 -18.60 -3.72
N THR A 187 8.14 -17.43 -4.17
CA THR A 187 8.41 -16.91 -5.51
C THR A 187 9.19 -15.60 -5.41
N TYR A 188 10.01 -15.35 -6.42
CA TYR A 188 10.71 -14.10 -6.60
C TYR A 188 10.74 -13.76 -8.08
N ARG A 189 10.57 -12.47 -8.36
CA ARG A 189 10.77 -11.86 -9.67
C ARG A 189 11.64 -10.63 -9.49
N GLY A 190 12.71 -10.56 -10.27
CA GLY A 190 13.64 -9.45 -10.31
C GLY A 190 13.06 -8.26 -11.07
N TRP A 191 13.88 -7.24 -11.22
CA TRP A 191 13.46 -6.00 -11.86
C TRP A 191 13.17 -6.20 -13.35
N ASP A 192 12.08 -5.58 -13.83
CA ASP A 192 11.64 -5.68 -15.22
C ASP A 192 11.54 -4.28 -15.86
N GLU A 193 12.49 -4.02 -16.76
CA GLU A 193 12.65 -2.76 -17.47
C GLU A 193 11.48 -2.44 -18.43
N GLU A 194 10.75 -3.46 -18.90
CA GLU A 194 9.65 -3.32 -19.86
C GLU A 194 8.29 -3.05 -19.20
N ASN A 195 8.13 -3.40 -17.92
CA ASN A 195 6.88 -3.29 -17.17
C ASN A 195 6.89 -2.19 -16.09
N GLU A 196 7.87 -1.26 -16.15
CA GLU A 196 8.06 -0.17 -15.19
C GLU A 196 8.08 -0.64 -13.71
N GLY A 197 8.31 -1.94 -13.50
CA GLY A 197 8.00 -2.63 -12.26
C GLY A 197 9.24 -2.90 -11.44
N SER A 198 9.14 -2.60 -10.15
CA SER A 198 10.05 -3.12 -9.15
C SER A 198 10.02 -4.65 -9.08
N GLY A 199 11.17 -5.27 -8.79
CA GLY A 199 11.18 -6.69 -8.42
C GLY A 199 10.40 -6.93 -7.13
N TYR A 200 9.95 -8.16 -6.89
CA TYR A 200 9.21 -8.53 -5.68
C TYR A 200 9.45 -10.00 -5.31
N ARG A 201 9.13 -10.34 -4.06
CA ARG A 201 9.04 -11.73 -3.60
C ARG A 201 7.73 -11.98 -2.88
N ARG A 202 7.25 -13.22 -2.95
CA ARG A 202 6.03 -13.69 -2.28
C ARG A 202 6.28 -15.00 -1.55
N LEU A 203 5.50 -15.23 -0.50
CA LEU A 203 5.43 -16.52 0.18
C LEU A 203 3.97 -16.93 0.31
N TYR A 204 3.66 -18.12 -0.19
CA TYR A 204 2.36 -18.74 -0.09
C TYR A 204 2.42 -19.90 0.90
N ILE A 205 1.37 -20.00 1.73
CA ILE A 205 1.20 -21.04 2.73
C ILE A 205 -0.16 -21.69 2.47
N ASN A 206 -0.15 -22.98 2.18
CA ASN A 206 -1.34 -23.75 1.80
C ASN A 206 -2.14 -23.11 0.66
N GLY A 207 -1.44 -22.66 -0.39
CA GLY A 207 -2.06 -22.05 -1.58
C GLY A 207 -2.50 -20.59 -1.41
N VAL A 208 -2.37 -20.01 -0.22
CA VAL A 208 -2.78 -18.62 0.08
C VAL A 208 -1.54 -17.75 0.29
N GLU A 209 -1.52 -16.56 -0.29
CA GLU A 209 -0.43 -15.59 -0.11
C GLU A 209 -0.38 -15.08 1.33
N ASP A 210 0.81 -15.05 1.94
CA ASP A 210 1.06 -14.34 3.20
C ASP A 210 1.60 -12.95 2.87
N GLU A 211 0.69 -11.99 2.68
CA GLU A 211 0.99 -10.61 2.28
C GLU A 211 2.01 -9.92 3.20
N ALA A 212 2.12 -10.35 4.47
CA ALA A 212 3.13 -9.81 5.40
C ALA A 212 4.58 -10.23 5.08
N VAL A 213 4.76 -11.22 4.20
CA VAL A 213 6.05 -11.66 3.65
C VAL A 213 6.23 -11.14 2.23
N THR A 214 5.15 -10.75 1.56
CA THR A 214 5.18 -10.15 0.24
C THR A 214 5.78 -8.76 0.31
N LEU A 215 6.86 -8.56 -0.44
CA LEU A 215 7.53 -7.28 -0.53
C LEU A 215 7.61 -6.87 -1.99
N LEU A 216 6.90 -5.78 -2.31
CA LEU A 216 7.07 -5.02 -3.54
C LEU A 216 8.37 -4.20 -3.45
N ASP A 217 8.95 -3.78 -4.58
CA ASP A 217 10.22 -3.02 -4.59
C ASP A 217 11.44 -3.77 -4.02
N ASP A 218 11.43 -5.10 -4.08
CA ASP A 218 12.39 -5.98 -3.42
C ASP A 218 13.21 -6.85 -4.39
N ALA A 219 13.86 -6.22 -5.36
CA ALA A 219 14.79 -6.87 -6.28
C ALA A 219 16.11 -7.27 -5.60
N SER A 220 16.58 -8.49 -5.85
CA SER A 220 17.90 -8.99 -5.44
C SER A 220 18.92 -8.75 -6.55
N PHE A 221 20.07 -8.11 -6.27
CA PHE A 221 21.13 -7.94 -7.26
C PHE A 221 22.45 -8.61 -6.84
N PRO A 222 23.02 -9.56 -7.60
CA PRO A 222 22.69 -9.96 -8.98
C PRO A 222 21.75 -11.18 -9.08
N GLY A 223 20.69 -11.22 -8.27
CA GLY A 223 19.79 -12.36 -8.17
C GLY A 223 20.17 -13.40 -7.09
N PRO A 224 19.24 -14.33 -6.78
CA PRO A 224 19.37 -15.34 -5.72
C PRO A 224 20.47 -16.38 -5.99
N GLY A 225 20.92 -16.54 -7.24
CA GLY A 225 22.02 -17.42 -7.64
C GLY A 225 23.42 -16.97 -7.22
N ASN A 226 23.55 -15.84 -6.52
CA ASN A 226 24.83 -15.24 -6.14
C ASN A 226 25.62 -15.98 -5.04
N ALA A 227 25.17 -17.18 -4.63
CA ALA A 227 25.73 -17.98 -3.55
C ALA A 227 26.50 -19.24 -4.00
N ALA A 228 27.12 -19.26 -5.18
CA ALA A 228 27.77 -20.45 -5.77
C ALA A 228 28.88 -21.12 -4.91
N ASN A 229 29.41 -20.42 -3.89
CA ASN A 229 30.32 -20.98 -2.88
C ASN A 229 29.62 -21.83 -1.81
N TYR A 230 28.31 -22.05 -1.93
CA TYR A 230 27.49 -22.69 -0.92
C TYR A 230 26.51 -23.68 -1.54
N TRP A 231 26.30 -24.78 -0.84
CA TRP A 231 25.39 -25.84 -1.25
C TRP A 231 23.93 -25.40 -1.15
N LEU A 232 23.12 -25.79 -2.14
CA LEU A 232 21.68 -25.96 -1.93
C LEU A 232 21.48 -27.13 -0.95
N THR A 233 20.63 -26.92 0.03
CA THR A 233 20.37 -27.86 1.13
C THR A 233 18.89 -27.98 1.44
N ILE A 234 18.47 -29.20 1.79
CA ILE A 234 17.11 -29.52 2.24
C ILE A 234 17.24 -30.12 3.66
N GLY A 235 16.50 -29.56 4.62
CA GLY A 235 16.50 -29.98 6.02
C GLY A 235 17.81 -29.74 6.78
N ALA A 236 18.70 -28.89 6.28
CA ALA A 236 19.94 -28.49 6.94
C ALA A 236 20.41 -27.11 6.50
N ARG A 237 21.40 -26.55 7.20
CA ARG A 237 22.13 -25.35 6.79
C ARG A 237 23.63 -25.63 6.84
N HIS A 238 24.44 -25.01 5.99
CA HIS A 238 25.88 -25.04 6.19
C HIS A 238 26.34 -24.04 7.28
N ASN A 239 27.62 -24.11 7.62
CA ASN A 239 28.29 -23.22 8.55
C ASN A 239 28.86 -22.00 7.84
N ASN A 240 28.65 -20.80 8.39
CA ASN A 240 29.11 -19.55 7.80
C ASN A 240 30.64 -19.46 7.64
N ALA A 241 31.41 -20.24 8.40
CA ALA A 241 32.86 -20.26 8.34
C ALA A 241 33.43 -21.35 7.40
N ASP A 242 32.67 -22.41 7.14
CA ASP A 242 33.07 -23.48 6.22
C ASP A 242 31.82 -24.07 5.54
N PRO A 243 31.64 -23.86 4.21
CA PRO A 243 30.47 -24.35 3.48
C PRO A 243 30.38 -25.89 3.45
N ASN A 244 31.44 -26.62 3.81
CA ASN A 244 31.45 -28.08 3.85
C ASN A 244 31.03 -28.66 5.22
N VAL A 245 30.73 -27.80 6.19
CA VAL A 245 30.24 -28.21 7.52
C VAL A 245 28.76 -27.88 7.62
N PHE A 246 27.92 -28.88 7.92
CA PHE A 246 26.47 -28.73 8.03
C PHE A 246 26.01 -28.68 9.50
N GLN A 247 24.95 -27.94 9.77
CA GLN A 247 24.38 -27.62 11.06
C GLN A 247 22.88 -27.31 10.95
N ALA A 248 22.22 -27.01 12.07
CA ALA A 248 20.82 -26.59 12.12
C ALA A 248 19.87 -27.56 11.36
N PHE A 249 20.03 -28.85 11.63
CA PHE A 249 19.25 -29.92 11.00
C PHE A 249 17.78 -29.85 11.43
N PHE A 250 16.90 -30.02 10.45
CA PHE A 250 15.45 -30.04 10.62
C PHE A 250 15.00 -31.32 11.34
N THR A 251 13.88 -31.23 12.08
CA THR A 251 13.20 -32.39 12.65
C THR A 251 11.76 -32.38 12.17
N GLY A 252 11.38 -33.40 11.41
CA GLY A 252 10.11 -33.46 10.71
C GLY A 252 10.26 -34.22 9.40
N GLU A 253 9.40 -33.93 8.45
CA GLU A 253 9.33 -34.55 7.14
C GLU A 253 9.18 -33.48 6.07
N ILE A 254 9.79 -33.70 4.92
CA ILE A 254 9.70 -32.84 3.73
C ILE A 254 9.39 -33.74 2.54
N ASP A 255 8.51 -33.25 1.67
CA ASP A 255 8.10 -33.93 0.45
C ASP A 255 8.04 -32.98 -0.76
N ASP A 256 8.12 -33.56 -1.96
CA ASP A 256 7.94 -32.89 -3.27
C ASP A 256 8.64 -31.52 -3.39
N VAL A 257 9.96 -31.49 -3.18
CA VAL A 257 10.73 -30.25 -3.30
C VAL A 257 11.02 -29.98 -4.77
N ALA A 258 10.55 -28.85 -5.29
CA ALA A 258 10.73 -28.41 -6.67
C ALA A 258 11.26 -26.97 -6.73
N ILE A 259 12.12 -26.68 -7.72
CA ILE A 259 12.72 -25.36 -7.94
C ILE A 259 12.70 -25.00 -9.43
N TRP A 260 12.21 -23.79 -9.75
CA TRP A 260 12.10 -23.25 -11.11
C TRP A 260 12.96 -21.99 -11.30
N ASN A 261 13.42 -21.71 -12.53
CA ASN A 261 14.00 -20.43 -12.96
C ASN A 261 12.96 -19.47 -13.54
N ARG A 262 11.74 -19.54 -13.02
CA ARG A 262 10.65 -18.62 -13.31
C ARG A 262 9.79 -18.42 -12.07
N GLU A 263 8.97 -17.38 -12.11
CA GLU A 263 7.87 -17.21 -11.16
C GLU A 263 6.75 -18.21 -11.49
N LEU A 264 6.20 -18.83 -10.45
CA LEU A 264 4.94 -19.57 -10.52
C LEU A 264 3.77 -18.59 -10.40
N THR A 265 2.72 -18.78 -11.18
CA THR A 265 1.49 -17.99 -11.08
C THR A 265 0.67 -18.38 -9.86
N ALA A 266 -0.32 -17.56 -9.48
CA ALA A 266 -1.20 -17.86 -8.36
C ALA A 266 -2.00 -19.15 -8.59
N GLU A 267 -2.43 -19.39 -9.84
CA GLU A 267 -3.14 -20.61 -10.24
C GLU A 267 -2.25 -21.85 -10.06
N GLU A 268 -1.00 -21.78 -10.51
CA GLU A 268 -0.02 -22.87 -10.34
C GLU A 268 0.27 -23.15 -8.86
N VAL A 269 0.31 -22.10 -8.02
CA VAL A 269 0.46 -22.23 -6.56
C VAL A 269 -0.73 -22.98 -5.95
N VAL A 270 -1.95 -22.62 -6.34
CA VAL A 270 -3.19 -23.27 -5.88
C VAL A 270 -3.23 -24.74 -6.34
N LEU A 271 -2.81 -25.04 -7.56
CA LEU A 271 -2.73 -26.40 -8.09
C LEU A 271 -1.75 -27.27 -7.29
N LEU A 272 -0.54 -26.76 -7.04
CA LEU A 272 0.48 -27.47 -6.25
C LEU A 272 0.10 -27.68 -4.78
N ASN A 273 -0.81 -26.86 -4.25
CA ASN A 273 -1.37 -27.02 -2.91
C ASN A 273 -2.43 -28.14 -2.84
N LYS A 274 -3.05 -28.50 -3.97
CA LYS A 274 -4.05 -29.59 -4.01
C LYS A 274 -3.43 -30.92 -4.37
N LYS A 275 -2.41 -30.92 -5.23
CA LYS A 275 -1.81 -32.12 -5.79
C LYS A 275 -0.29 -32.05 -5.76
N PRO A 276 0.40 -33.18 -5.51
CA PRO A 276 1.85 -33.21 -5.67
C PRO A 276 2.22 -33.01 -7.13
N LEU A 277 3.38 -32.41 -7.39
CA LEU A 277 3.90 -32.24 -8.75
C LEU A 277 4.03 -33.60 -9.49
N SER A 278 4.24 -34.70 -8.75
CA SER A 278 4.32 -36.05 -9.31
C SER A 278 2.99 -36.51 -9.90
N LEU A 279 1.86 -36.12 -9.30
CA LEU A 279 0.52 -36.41 -9.80
C LEU A 279 0.19 -35.52 -11.00
N LEU A 280 0.44 -34.21 -10.91
CA LEU A 280 0.24 -33.25 -12.01
C LEU A 280 1.01 -33.65 -13.28
N ARG A 281 2.23 -34.19 -13.13
CA ARG A 281 3.02 -34.73 -14.24
C ARG A 281 2.45 -36.00 -14.87
N SER A 282 1.60 -36.73 -14.14
CA SER A 282 1.08 -38.04 -14.53
C SER A 282 -0.34 -38.00 -15.11
N GLU A 283 -1.13 -36.98 -14.75
CA GLU A 283 -2.51 -36.73 -15.21
C GLU A 283 -2.49 -35.91 -16.50
N ILE A 284 -3.32 -36.25 -17.48
CA ILE A 284 -3.45 -35.45 -18.71
C ILE A 284 -4.47 -34.36 -18.43
N ASP A 285 -4.11 -33.12 -18.74
CA ASP A 285 -4.98 -31.95 -18.77
C ASP A 285 -4.72 -31.29 -20.13
N SER A 286 -5.72 -31.35 -21.00
CA SER A 286 -5.56 -31.18 -22.44
C SER A 286 -5.74 -29.73 -22.90
N ASP A 287 -6.38 -28.86 -22.12
CA ASP A 287 -6.54 -27.41 -22.36
C ASP A 287 -5.75 -26.53 -21.39
N GLY A 288 -5.30 -27.07 -20.26
CA GLY A 288 -4.38 -26.42 -19.33
C GLY A 288 -5.05 -25.50 -18.33
N ASP A 289 -6.32 -25.73 -18.00
CA ASP A 289 -7.08 -24.93 -17.02
C ASP A 289 -6.79 -25.34 -15.56
N GLY A 290 -6.14 -26.50 -15.35
CA GLY A 290 -5.81 -27.05 -14.04
C GLY A 290 -6.68 -28.23 -13.59
N LEU A 291 -7.71 -28.60 -14.35
CA LEU A 291 -8.46 -29.85 -14.21
C LEU A 291 -7.90 -30.92 -15.15
N SER A 292 -7.77 -32.16 -14.67
CA SER A 292 -7.39 -33.26 -15.55
C SER A 292 -8.55 -33.71 -16.44
N ASP A 293 -8.24 -34.26 -17.62
CA ASP A 293 -9.20 -34.91 -18.54
C ASP A 293 -10.12 -35.91 -17.81
N GLU A 294 -9.64 -36.54 -16.73
CA GLU A 294 -10.43 -37.45 -15.91
C GLU A 294 -11.39 -36.71 -14.96
N GLU A 295 -10.95 -35.63 -14.32
CA GLU A 295 -11.77 -34.77 -13.45
C GLU A 295 -12.85 -34.06 -14.24
N GLU A 296 -12.49 -33.49 -15.39
CA GLU A 296 -13.43 -32.88 -16.31
C GLU A 296 -14.49 -33.88 -16.80
N GLY A 297 -14.06 -35.11 -17.10
CA GLY A 297 -14.97 -36.21 -17.40
C GLY A 297 -15.91 -36.60 -16.25
N LEU A 298 -15.56 -36.29 -15.00
CA LEU A 298 -16.39 -36.52 -13.81
C LEU A 298 -17.36 -35.37 -13.55
N ILE A 299 -16.95 -34.12 -13.77
CA ILE A 299 -17.79 -32.93 -13.55
C ILE A 299 -18.63 -32.55 -14.77
N GLY A 300 -18.27 -33.03 -15.96
CA GLY A 300 -19.03 -32.90 -17.19
C GLY A 300 -18.54 -31.79 -18.13
N THR A 301 -17.41 -31.17 -17.84
CA THR A 301 -16.73 -30.17 -18.67
C THR A 301 -16.02 -30.81 -19.86
N ASN A 302 -15.50 -29.98 -20.78
CA ASN A 302 -14.85 -30.43 -22.01
C ASN A 302 -13.33 -30.35 -21.88
N PRO A 303 -12.61 -31.51 -21.91
CA PRO A 303 -11.14 -31.60 -21.85
C PRO A 303 -10.34 -30.97 -22.98
N ASN A 304 -10.87 -29.99 -23.70
CA ASN A 304 -10.13 -29.27 -24.72
C ASN A 304 -10.56 -27.80 -24.78
N GLU A 305 -11.34 -27.34 -23.80
CA GLU A 305 -11.89 -26.00 -23.65
C GLU A 305 -11.80 -25.62 -22.17
N ALA A 306 -10.81 -24.78 -21.83
CA ALA A 306 -10.56 -24.32 -20.46
C ALA A 306 -11.76 -23.62 -19.80
N ASP A 307 -12.68 -23.11 -20.61
CA ASP A 307 -13.95 -22.50 -20.23
C ASP A 307 -15.02 -23.22 -21.09
N THR A 308 -15.74 -24.18 -20.48
CA THR A 308 -16.63 -25.07 -21.22
C THR A 308 -17.89 -24.36 -21.70
N ASP A 309 -18.42 -23.41 -20.93
CA ASP A 309 -19.66 -22.72 -21.27
C ASP A 309 -19.46 -21.37 -22.01
N GLY A 310 -18.21 -20.90 -22.03
CA GLY A 310 -17.73 -19.77 -22.81
C GLY A 310 -18.09 -18.42 -22.20
N ASP A 311 -18.24 -18.33 -20.89
CA ASP A 311 -18.65 -17.13 -20.18
C ASP A 311 -17.48 -16.25 -19.70
N GLY A 312 -16.24 -16.71 -19.85
CA GLY A 312 -15.04 -15.95 -19.51
C GLY A 312 -14.38 -16.33 -18.18
N ILE A 313 -14.91 -17.31 -17.45
CA ILE A 313 -14.25 -17.95 -16.30
C ILE A 313 -13.85 -19.38 -16.66
N ASP A 314 -12.63 -19.79 -16.28
CA ASP A 314 -12.17 -21.15 -16.54
C ASP A 314 -12.86 -22.16 -15.61
N ASP A 315 -13.11 -23.38 -16.11
CA ASP A 315 -13.87 -24.44 -15.43
C ASP A 315 -13.27 -24.77 -14.04
N PHE A 316 -11.94 -24.76 -13.94
CA PHE A 316 -11.21 -24.92 -12.68
C PHE A 316 -11.62 -23.88 -11.62
N VAL A 317 -11.70 -22.61 -12.00
CA VAL A 317 -11.99 -21.49 -11.08
C VAL A 317 -13.41 -21.63 -10.54
N GLU A 318 -14.37 -21.90 -11.41
CA GLU A 318 -15.76 -22.14 -11.04
C GLU A 318 -15.92 -23.37 -10.14
N HIS A 319 -15.29 -24.48 -10.51
CA HIS A 319 -15.35 -25.72 -9.75
C HIS A 319 -14.88 -25.52 -8.30
N GLU A 320 -13.82 -24.73 -8.12
CA GLU A 320 -13.21 -24.45 -6.83
C GLU A 320 -14.00 -23.48 -5.97
N ALA A 321 -14.65 -22.50 -6.60
CA ALA A 321 -15.64 -21.65 -5.95
C ALA A 321 -16.95 -22.39 -5.62
N GLY A 322 -17.12 -23.62 -6.11
CA GLY A 322 -18.33 -24.41 -5.95
C GLY A 322 -19.49 -23.91 -6.82
N LYS A 323 -19.16 -23.17 -7.89
CA LYS A 323 -20.06 -22.75 -8.96
C LYS A 323 -20.26 -23.90 -9.96
N ASP A 324 -21.13 -23.70 -10.95
CA ASP A 324 -21.47 -24.72 -11.96
C ASP A 324 -20.73 -24.40 -13.27
N PRO A 325 -19.62 -25.10 -13.62
CA PRO A 325 -18.78 -24.82 -14.80
C PRO A 325 -19.45 -25.00 -16.18
N LEU A 326 -20.76 -25.19 -16.18
CA LEU A 326 -21.56 -25.42 -17.36
C LEU A 326 -22.66 -24.38 -17.52
N ASN A 327 -22.92 -23.58 -16.47
CA ASN A 327 -24.02 -22.63 -16.39
C ASN A 327 -23.93 -21.75 -15.11
N ASP A 328 -22.97 -20.85 -15.01
CA ASP A 328 -22.95 -19.79 -13.97
C ASP A 328 -22.55 -18.42 -14.53
N ASP A 329 -23.47 -17.77 -15.25
CA ASP A 329 -23.16 -16.59 -16.06
C ASP A 329 -22.89 -15.29 -15.28
N ASP A 330 -23.00 -15.26 -13.95
CA ASP A 330 -22.88 -14.08 -13.06
C ASP A 330 -22.25 -14.54 -11.73
N PHE A 331 -20.91 -14.52 -11.67
CA PHE A 331 -20.14 -15.21 -10.64
C PHE A 331 -20.23 -14.51 -9.28
N ASP A 332 -20.26 -13.20 -9.23
CA ASP A 332 -20.32 -12.42 -7.98
C ASP A 332 -21.74 -11.99 -7.60
N GLY A 333 -22.70 -12.06 -8.53
CA GLY A 333 -24.11 -11.76 -8.31
C GLY A 333 -24.45 -10.27 -8.36
N ASP A 334 -23.64 -9.44 -9.01
CA ASP A 334 -23.82 -7.99 -9.13
C ASP A 334 -24.83 -7.59 -10.23
N GLY A 335 -25.16 -8.53 -11.12
CA GLY A 335 -26.10 -8.37 -12.22
C GLY A 335 -25.47 -8.11 -13.60
N LEU A 336 -24.14 -8.10 -13.70
CA LEU A 336 -23.39 -8.29 -14.93
C LEU A 336 -23.09 -9.76 -15.14
N SER A 337 -22.95 -10.15 -16.40
CA SER A 337 -22.46 -11.49 -16.69
C SER A 337 -20.94 -11.54 -16.69
N ASN A 338 -20.33 -12.66 -16.31
CA ASN A 338 -18.88 -12.90 -16.38
C ASN A 338 -18.27 -12.43 -17.72
N LEU A 339 -18.99 -12.66 -18.83
CA LEU A 339 -18.53 -12.28 -20.16
C LEU A 339 -18.56 -10.77 -20.37
N GLN A 340 -19.56 -10.08 -19.80
CA GLN A 340 -19.68 -8.63 -19.88
C GLN A 340 -18.56 -7.94 -19.13
N GLU A 341 -18.20 -8.49 -17.98
CA GLU A 341 -17.15 -8.01 -17.11
C GLU A 341 -15.79 -8.29 -17.72
N SER A 342 -15.46 -9.55 -18.01
CA SER A 342 -14.18 -9.95 -18.64
C SER A 342 -13.89 -9.27 -19.99
N THR A 343 -14.93 -8.84 -20.72
CA THR A 343 -14.76 -8.13 -22.00
C THR A 343 -14.96 -6.61 -21.91
N GLY A 344 -15.40 -6.09 -20.75
CA GLY A 344 -15.83 -4.71 -20.57
C GLY A 344 -16.99 -4.28 -21.48
N SER A 345 -17.74 -5.23 -22.04
CA SER A 345 -18.74 -4.95 -23.09
C SER A 345 -20.02 -4.27 -22.57
N ALA A 346 -20.27 -4.35 -21.27
CA ALA A 346 -21.34 -3.61 -20.60
C ALA A 346 -20.92 -2.18 -20.21
N ASN A 347 -19.62 -1.94 -20.03
CA ASN A 347 -19.12 -0.66 -19.56
C ASN A 347 -19.38 0.46 -20.61
N PRO A 348 -20.25 1.45 -20.30
CA PRO A 348 -20.61 2.51 -21.25
C PRO A 348 -19.52 3.58 -21.38
N TRP A 349 -18.52 3.58 -20.51
CA TRP A 349 -17.46 4.58 -20.45
C TRP A 349 -16.39 4.29 -21.50
N THR A 350 -16.36 5.15 -22.53
CA THR A 350 -15.43 5.03 -23.65
C THR A 350 -14.57 6.28 -23.81
N GLY A 351 -13.33 6.27 -23.30
CA GLY A 351 -12.32 7.27 -23.68
C GLY A 351 -11.30 7.62 -22.60
N PRO A 352 -10.11 8.13 -22.97
CA PRO A 352 -9.00 8.43 -22.05
C PRO A 352 -9.21 9.72 -21.23
N ALA A 353 -10.45 10.08 -20.93
CA ALA A 353 -10.75 11.32 -20.21
C ALA A 353 -10.45 11.21 -18.70
N LEU A 354 -10.34 9.98 -18.16
CA LEU A 354 -10.33 9.72 -16.71
C LEU A 354 -9.43 8.53 -16.31
N GLY A 355 -8.37 8.24 -17.07
CA GLY A 355 -7.33 7.26 -16.66
C GLY A 355 -7.54 5.80 -17.08
N SER A 356 -8.77 5.35 -17.39
CA SER A 356 -9.04 4.03 -17.96
C SER A 356 -9.02 4.01 -19.50
N LEU A 357 -8.70 2.86 -20.09
CA LEU A 357 -8.83 2.61 -21.51
C LEU A 357 -10.32 2.34 -21.85
N PRO A 358 -10.74 2.48 -23.12
CA PRO A 358 -12.16 2.40 -23.47
C PRO A 358 -12.74 0.98 -23.30
N GLY A 359 -13.85 0.84 -22.57
CA GLY A 359 -14.51 -0.46 -22.37
C GLY A 359 -13.66 -1.42 -21.54
N ASP A 360 -13.08 -0.91 -20.45
CA ASP A 360 -12.23 -1.71 -19.57
C ASP A 360 -13.08 -2.76 -18.83
N PRO A 361 -12.53 -3.99 -18.68
CA PRO A 361 -13.14 -5.04 -17.88
C PRO A 361 -13.31 -4.64 -16.41
N THR A 362 -14.32 -5.22 -15.77
CA THR A 362 -14.42 -5.32 -14.31
C THR A 362 -13.96 -6.71 -13.86
N ASP A 363 -13.78 -6.93 -12.56
CA ASP A 363 -13.41 -8.25 -12.01
C ASP A 363 -14.67 -9.10 -11.76
N PRO A 364 -14.93 -10.18 -12.53
CA PRO A 364 -16.10 -11.04 -12.35
C PRO A 364 -16.19 -11.73 -10.98
N LEU A 365 -15.12 -11.66 -10.19
CA LEU A 365 -15.05 -12.25 -8.86
C LEU A 365 -15.39 -11.22 -7.75
N GLN A 366 -15.62 -9.95 -8.09
CA GLN A 366 -15.79 -8.83 -7.16
C GLN A 366 -16.98 -7.94 -7.54
N VAL A 367 -17.97 -7.89 -6.66
CA VAL A 367 -19.20 -7.10 -6.84
C VAL A 367 -18.96 -5.60 -7.09
N ASP A 368 -17.81 -5.08 -6.66
CA ASP A 368 -17.44 -3.66 -6.64
C ASP A 368 -15.95 -3.58 -6.95
N SER A 369 -15.62 -3.24 -8.21
CA SER A 369 -14.26 -3.31 -8.74
C SER A 369 -13.35 -2.18 -8.27
N ASP A 370 -13.88 -0.99 -7.97
CA ASP A 370 -13.10 0.16 -7.49
C ASP A 370 -13.21 0.43 -5.98
N GLY A 371 -14.13 -0.25 -5.30
CA GLY A 371 -14.25 -0.28 -3.86
C GLY A 371 -14.98 0.93 -3.27
N ASP A 372 -15.75 1.68 -4.07
CA ASP A 372 -16.45 2.88 -3.61
C ASP A 372 -17.79 2.57 -2.91
N SER A 373 -18.19 1.30 -2.86
CA SER A 373 -19.45 0.74 -2.34
C SER A 373 -20.67 0.82 -3.26
N ILE A 374 -20.48 1.08 -4.55
CA ILE A 374 -21.46 0.85 -5.61
C ILE A 374 -21.05 -0.43 -6.36
N SER A 375 -22.02 -1.25 -6.76
CA SER A 375 -21.69 -2.49 -7.51
C SER A 375 -21.53 -2.21 -8.99
N ASP A 376 -20.62 -2.89 -9.68
CA ASP A 376 -20.32 -2.66 -11.10
C ASP A 376 -21.59 -2.68 -11.98
N GLY A 377 -22.52 -3.60 -11.69
CA GLY A 377 -23.80 -3.72 -12.36
C GLY A 377 -24.76 -2.53 -12.19
N GLU A 378 -24.72 -1.83 -11.06
CA GLU A 378 -25.43 -0.57 -10.85
C GLU A 378 -24.76 0.57 -11.59
N GLU A 379 -23.43 0.59 -11.59
CA GLU A 379 -22.65 1.66 -12.21
C GLU A 379 -22.81 1.70 -13.72
N VAL A 380 -22.88 0.53 -14.39
CA VAL A 380 -23.13 0.47 -15.83
C VAL A 380 -24.61 0.66 -16.21
N ALA A 381 -25.53 0.58 -15.24
CA ALA A 381 -26.96 0.66 -15.48
C ALA A 381 -27.72 1.37 -14.34
N ALA A 382 -28.22 2.58 -14.65
CA ALA A 382 -28.80 3.47 -13.65
C ALA A 382 -29.75 2.81 -12.64
N GLY A 383 -29.41 2.96 -11.36
CA GLY A 383 -30.17 2.51 -10.21
C GLY A 383 -31.45 3.32 -9.94
N GLU A 384 -31.90 3.32 -8.68
CA GLU A 384 -33.07 4.13 -8.27
C GLU A 384 -32.77 5.65 -8.27
N ASP A 385 -31.50 6.03 -8.15
CA ASP A 385 -31.01 7.40 -8.19
C ASP A 385 -31.02 8.02 -9.60
N GLY A 386 -30.92 7.19 -10.64
CA GLY A 386 -30.93 7.59 -12.04
C GLY A 386 -29.55 7.98 -12.61
N PHE A 387 -28.45 7.72 -11.91
CA PHE A 387 -27.09 8.00 -12.36
C PHE A 387 -26.38 6.73 -12.81
N VAL A 388 -25.42 6.88 -13.71
CA VAL A 388 -24.54 5.82 -14.22
C VAL A 388 -23.14 6.37 -13.94
N THR A 389 -22.29 5.56 -13.33
CA THR A 389 -20.93 5.90 -12.87
C THR A 389 -19.94 4.90 -13.47
N ASN A 390 -18.65 5.16 -13.35
CA ASN A 390 -17.61 4.34 -13.96
C ASN A 390 -17.13 3.28 -12.96
N PRO A 391 -17.37 1.98 -13.20
CA PRO A 391 -17.07 0.89 -12.26
C PRO A 391 -15.59 0.57 -12.06
N ASN A 392 -14.71 1.49 -12.42
CA ASN A 392 -13.27 1.38 -12.30
C ASN A 392 -12.68 2.71 -11.80
N SER A 393 -13.50 3.55 -11.17
CA SER A 393 -13.18 4.90 -10.76
C SER A 393 -14.14 5.33 -9.64
N ASP A 394 -13.66 5.24 -8.41
CA ASP A 394 -14.39 5.62 -7.19
C ASP A 394 -14.90 7.06 -7.19
N ASP A 395 -14.30 7.95 -7.98
CA ASP A 395 -14.71 9.33 -8.25
C ASP A 395 -14.81 9.52 -9.78
N THR A 396 -16.01 9.36 -10.34
CA THR A 396 -16.23 9.33 -11.80
C THR A 396 -15.86 10.66 -12.47
N ASP A 397 -16.04 11.80 -11.83
CA ASP A 397 -15.76 13.11 -12.44
C ASP A 397 -14.49 13.82 -11.94
N GLY A 398 -13.83 13.23 -10.95
CA GLY A 398 -12.53 13.64 -10.42
C GLY A 398 -12.58 14.90 -9.56
N ASP A 399 -13.73 15.21 -8.95
CA ASP A 399 -13.91 16.42 -8.14
C ASP A 399 -13.57 16.24 -6.65
N GLY A 400 -13.21 15.01 -6.26
CA GLY A 400 -12.73 14.63 -4.95
C GLY A 400 -13.82 14.17 -3.99
N PHE A 401 -15.01 13.85 -4.49
CA PHE A 401 -16.05 13.10 -3.80
C PHE A 401 -16.20 11.75 -4.48
N THR A 402 -16.38 10.68 -3.71
CA THR A 402 -16.68 9.40 -4.34
C THR A 402 -18.11 9.40 -4.87
N ASP A 403 -18.38 8.57 -5.87
CA ASP A 403 -19.71 8.46 -6.46
C ASP A 403 -20.75 8.10 -5.40
N SER A 404 -20.40 7.16 -4.51
CA SER A 404 -21.26 6.78 -3.37
C SER A 404 -21.53 7.95 -2.40
N GLU A 405 -20.56 8.83 -2.15
CA GLU A 405 -20.73 10.01 -1.29
C GLU A 405 -21.75 10.99 -1.90
N GLU A 406 -21.70 11.16 -3.22
CA GLU A 406 -22.59 12.05 -3.96
C GLU A 406 -24.02 11.55 -4.03
N LEU A 407 -24.20 10.25 -4.21
CA LEU A 407 -25.51 9.59 -4.31
C LEU A 407 -26.25 9.53 -2.98
N THR A 408 -25.54 9.51 -1.85
CA THR A 408 -26.16 9.53 -0.50
C THR A 408 -26.74 10.89 -0.10
N TYR A 409 -26.49 11.95 -0.87
CA TYR A 409 -27.02 13.28 -0.58
C TYR A 409 -28.53 13.40 -0.89
N ASP A 410 -29.26 14.33 -0.26
CA ASP A 410 -30.69 14.57 -0.54
C ASP A 410 -30.95 16.04 -0.95
N PRO A 411 -31.28 16.31 -2.24
CA PRO A 411 -31.31 15.36 -3.35
C PRO A 411 -29.90 14.88 -3.73
N PRO A 412 -29.76 13.70 -4.36
CA PRO A 412 -28.47 13.18 -4.81
C PRO A 412 -27.73 14.18 -5.71
N LYS A 413 -26.40 14.14 -5.66
CA LYS A 413 -25.53 14.86 -6.59
C LYS A 413 -25.24 14.00 -7.81
N ASP A 414 -24.95 14.65 -8.94
CA ASP A 414 -24.65 14.00 -10.21
C ASP A 414 -23.15 13.69 -10.27
N PRO A 415 -22.72 12.43 -10.09
CA PRO A 415 -21.29 12.08 -10.01
C PRO A 415 -20.55 12.11 -11.35
N THR A 416 -21.23 12.61 -12.38
CA THR A 416 -20.69 12.76 -13.73
C THR A 416 -20.48 14.22 -14.12
N ASP A 417 -20.75 15.15 -13.20
CA ASP A 417 -20.63 16.59 -13.37
C ASP A 417 -19.89 17.21 -12.19
N ALA A 418 -18.58 17.45 -12.34
CA ALA A 418 -17.69 18.02 -11.33
C ALA A 418 -18.11 19.40 -10.76
N ALA A 419 -19.18 20.00 -11.30
CA ALA A 419 -19.83 21.19 -10.73
C ALA A 419 -20.96 20.85 -9.73
N SER A 420 -21.32 19.58 -9.58
CA SER A 420 -22.44 19.05 -8.79
C SER A 420 -22.07 18.63 -7.36
N THR A 421 -20.82 18.75 -6.93
CA THR A 421 -20.33 18.51 -5.57
C THR A 421 -21.29 18.72 -4.37
N PRO A 422 -21.19 17.87 -3.33
CA PRO A 422 -21.51 18.22 -1.95
C PRO A 422 -20.67 19.41 -1.44
N PRO A 423 -20.93 19.93 -0.22
CA PRO A 423 -20.06 20.97 0.35
C PRO A 423 -18.58 20.55 0.38
N LEU A 424 -17.70 21.34 -0.26
CA LEU A 424 -16.24 21.10 -0.40
C LEU A 424 -15.51 20.65 0.89
N TRP A 425 -16.03 21.02 2.06
CA TRP A 425 -15.46 20.66 3.36
C TRP A 425 -15.66 19.20 3.75
N LEU A 426 -16.58 18.50 3.08
CA LEU A 426 -16.78 17.06 3.19
C LEU A 426 -15.84 16.25 2.30
N SER A 427 -15.35 16.81 1.19
CA SER A 427 -14.46 16.09 0.27
C SER A 427 -13.25 15.54 1.01
N GLN A 428 -13.10 14.21 0.96
CA GLN A 428 -12.06 13.41 1.62
C GLN A 428 -11.91 13.70 3.13
N LEU A 429 -12.99 14.09 3.82
CA LEU A 429 -13.03 14.26 5.27
C LEU A 429 -13.16 12.90 5.94
N VAL A 430 -12.06 12.40 6.51
CA VAL A 430 -12.02 11.06 7.14
C VAL A 430 -12.18 11.09 8.65
N GLY A 431 -12.22 12.25 9.29
CA GLY A 431 -12.51 12.36 10.72
C GLY A 431 -12.91 13.76 11.13
N TYR A 432 -13.96 13.89 11.92
CA TYR A 432 -14.42 15.16 12.49
C TYR A 432 -14.98 14.99 13.91
N TRP A 433 -14.29 15.55 14.90
CA TRP A 433 -14.70 15.55 16.32
C TRP A 433 -14.91 16.97 16.82
N SER A 434 -16.16 17.39 16.94
CA SER A 434 -16.53 18.70 17.50
C SER A 434 -16.31 18.82 19.00
N PHE A 435 -16.27 17.70 19.72
CA PHE A 435 -16.23 17.64 21.19
C PHE A 435 -17.35 18.40 21.93
N ASP A 436 -18.50 18.57 21.27
CA ASP A 436 -19.73 19.15 21.84
C ASP A 436 -20.41 18.17 22.83
N ASN A 437 -19.75 17.94 23.97
CA ASN A 437 -20.17 17.03 25.02
C ASN A 437 -20.29 15.56 24.58
N HIS A 438 -19.55 15.19 23.55
CA HIS A 438 -19.38 13.80 23.11
C HIS A 438 -18.01 13.55 22.47
N LEU A 439 -17.73 12.30 22.13
CA LEU A 439 -16.53 11.85 21.43
C LEU A 439 -16.85 11.25 20.06
N GLN A 440 -18.11 11.33 19.61
CA GLN A 440 -18.50 10.81 18.31
C GLN A 440 -17.79 11.57 17.20
N ASP A 441 -17.35 10.79 16.22
CA ASP A 441 -16.97 11.27 14.90
C ASP A 441 -18.23 11.57 14.08
N ALA A 442 -18.23 12.70 13.39
CA ALA A 442 -19.29 13.15 12.51
C ALA A 442 -18.95 13.00 11.01
N SER A 443 -17.79 12.42 10.68
CA SER A 443 -17.43 12.01 9.31
C SER A 443 -18.05 10.67 8.91
N SER A 444 -17.80 10.23 7.67
CA SER A 444 -18.24 8.93 7.14
C SER A 444 -17.47 7.73 7.72
N SER A 445 -16.28 7.93 8.32
CA SER A 445 -15.40 6.83 8.74
C SER A 445 -15.83 6.11 10.03
N ALA A 446 -16.79 6.66 10.77
CA ALA A 446 -17.32 6.12 12.02
C ALA A 446 -16.26 5.92 13.15
N GLY A 447 -15.08 6.56 13.08
CA GLY A 447 -14.03 6.43 14.08
C GLY A 447 -14.34 7.22 15.35
N HIS A 448 -15.17 6.67 16.22
CA HIS A 448 -15.57 7.31 17.46
C HIS A 448 -14.46 7.29 18.53
N GLY A 449 -14.36 8.35 19.32
CA GLY A 449 -13.40 8.43 20.39
C GLY A 449 -13.80 7.68 21.65
N GLU A 450 -12.83 7.04 22.29
CA GLU A 450 -12.89 6.48 23.64
C GLU A 450 -11.91 7.20 24.57
N MET A 451 -12.38 7.62 25.74
CA MET A 451 -11.48 8.18 26.76
C MET A 451 -10.55 7.13 27.32
N ARG A 452 -9.27 7.50 27.41
CA ARG A 452 -8.21 6.73 28.06
C ARG A 452 -7.49 7.59 29.10
N GLY A 453 -6.68 6.93 29.94
CA GLY A 453 -5.91 7.55 31.00
C GLY A 453 -6.13 6.89 32.37
N LEU A 454 -5.58 7.50 33.41
CA LEU A 454 -5.80 7.11 34.81
C LEU A 454 -7.25 7.39 35.24
N GLU A 455 -7.86 8.43 34.67
CA GLU A 455 -9.29 8.70 34.75
C GLU A 455 -9.92 8.71 33.36
N VAL A 456 -10.91 7.85 33.14
CA VAL A 456 -11.55 7.62 31.83
C VAL A 456 -12.86 8.39 31.65
N THR A 457 -13.13 9.39 32.50
CA THR A 457 -14.32 10.24 32.36
C THR A 457 -13.96 11.47 31.53
N ALA A 458 -14.66 11.67 30.41
CA ALA A 458 -14.53 12.87 29.60
C ALA A 458 -15.03 14.08 30.40
N SER A 459 -14.23 15.14 30.42
CA SER A 459 -14.61 16.43 30.98
C SER A 459 -14.72 17.44 29.85
N TYR A 460 -15.77 18.27 29.90
CA TYR A 460 -16.02 19.27 28.88
C TYR A 460 -16.17 20.65 29.52
N ALA A 461 -15.68 21.66 28.83
CA ALA A 461 -15.80 23.08 29.21
C ALA A 461 -16.29 23.91 28.03
N THR A 462 -16.44 25.23 28.20
CA THR A 462 -16.77 26.12 27.08
C THR A 462 -15.63 26.14 26.07
N GLY A 463 -15.94 25.71 24.85
CA GLY A 463 -15.00 25.61 23.73
C GLY A 463 -14.77 26.94 23.00
N GLN A 464 -14.03 26.87 21.91
CA GLN A 464 -14.04 27.92 20.87
C GLN A 464 -15.41 27.89 20.18
N PHE A 465 -15.92 26.70 19.90
CA PHE A 465 -17.27 26.46 19.40
C PHE A 465 -17.98 25.53 20.40
N GLY A 466 -19.16 25.92 20.87
CA GLY A 466 -19.91 25.11 21.84
C GLY A 466 -19.09 24.68 23.07
N GLN A 467 -18.83 23.39 23.18
CA GLN A 467 -18.00 22.78 24.23
C GLN A 467 -16.73 22.16 23.65
N ALA A 468 -15.66 22.18 24.43
CA ALA A 468 -14.40 21.54 24.12
C ALA A 468 -14.08 20.44 25.15
N ILE A 469 -13.31 19.44 24.73
CA ILE A 469 -12.77 18.46 25.68
C ILE A 469 -11.64 19.07 26.48
N ASP A 470 -11.65 18.86 27.80
CA ASP A 470 -10.65 19.35 28.75
C ASP A 470 -9.82 18.16 29.25
N LEU A 471 -8.58 18.06 28.76
CA LEU A 471 -7.68 16.94 29.05
C LEU A 471 -6.69 17.31 30.15
N ASP A 472 -6.67 16.52 31.22
CA ASP A 472 -5.73 16.66 32.31
C ASP A 472 -4.56 15.68 32.21
N ARG A 473 -3.36 16.23 32.00
CA ARG A 473 -2.13 15.43 31.98
C ARG A 473 -1.82 14.76 33.31
N ALA A 474 -2.20 15.33 34.45
CA ALA A 474 -1.98 14.67 35.75
C ALA A 474 -2.71 13.33 35.83
N ASN A 475 -3.79 13.19 35.07
CA ASN A 475 -4.57 11.96 34.89
C ASN A 475 -4.23 11.20 33.59
N GLN A 476 -3.20 11.63 32.85
CA GLN A 476 -2.76 11.03 31.58
C GLN A 476 -3.91 10.87 30.56
N GLN A 477 -4.81 11.85 30.50
CA GLN A 477 -5.99 11.75 29.66
C GLN A 477 -5.68 11.98 28.19
N TYR A 478 -6.30 11.17 27.35
CA TYR A 478 -6.32 11.31 25.90
C TYR A 478 -7.56 10.60 25.34
N VAL A 479 -7.91 10.90 24.09
CA VAL A 479 -8.95 10.19 23.34
C VAL A 479 -8.24 9.25 22.37
N GLU A 480 -8.58 7.97 22.45
CA GLU A 480 -8.18 6.96 21.47
C GLU A 480 -9.33 6.79 20.47
N ILE A 481 -9.03 6.89 19.18
CA ILE A 481 -10.06 6.69 18.15
C ILE A 481 -10.25 5.20 17.92
N THR A 482 -11.50 4.75 17.98
CA THR A 482 -11.90 3.34 17.93
C THR A 482 -13.14 3.18 17.05
N GLY A 483 -13.19 2.16 16.21
CA GLY A 483 -14.37 1.83 15.40
C GLY A 483 -14.14 1.91 13.89
N ALA A 484 -13.17 2.68 13.44
CA ALA A 484 -12.64 2.62 12.08
C ALA A 484 -11.40 1.70 12.04
N PRO A 485 -11.09 1.05 10.89
CA PRO A 485 -9.81 0.39 10.65
C PRO A 485 -8.61 1.31 10.97
N ASP A 486 -7.51 0.76 11.47
CA ASP A 486 -6.36 1.56 11.94
C ASP A 486 -5.73 2.40 10.82
N ASP A 487 -5.79 1.95 9.57
CA ASP A 487 -5.29 2.61 8.36
C ASP A 487 -6.19 3.74 7.82
N THR A 488 -7.39 3.92 8.37
CA THR A 488 -8.35 4.97 7.97
C THR A 488 -7.72 6.37 7.95
N TYR A 489 -6.81 6.64 8.90
CA TYR A 489 -6.14 7.93 9.07
C TYR A 489 -4.71 7.96 8.53
N ASP A 490 -4.31 6.89 7.87
CA ASP A 490 -3.09 6.81 7.10
C ASP A 490 -3.41 7.23 5.66
N ASN A 491 -2.43 7.79 4.96
CA ASN A 491 -2.53 8.05 3.53
C ASN A 491 -1.16 7.83 2.88
N PRO A 492 -0.69 6.58 2.79
CA PRO A 492 0.66 6.29 2.35
C PRO A 492 0.91 6.87 0.95
N GLY A 493 1.98 7.66 0.81
CA GLY A 493 2.26 8.38 -0.43
C GLY A 493 1.27 9.49 -0.82
N GLY A 494 0.18 9.68 -0.08
CA GLY A 494 -0.86 10.66 -0.37
C GLY A 494 -0.77 11.94 0.47
N ASP A 495 -1.70 12.85 0.20
CA ASP A 495 -1.86 14.12 0.90
C ASP A 495 -2.47 13.94 2.31
N LEU A 496 -2.27 14.90 3.22
CA LEU A 496 -2.97 14.89 4.50
C LEU A 496 -3.14 16.30 5.04
N SER A 497 -4.33 16.61 5.56
CA SER A 497 -4.55 17.83 6.33
C SER A 497 -5.16 17.52 7.69
N VAL A 498 -4.69 18.20 8.72
CA VAL A 498 -5.21 18.08 10.09
C VAL A 498 -5.43 19.47 10.65
N SER A 499 -6.66 19.76 11.09
CA SER A 499 -7.05 21.02 11.73
C SER A 499 -7.51 20.77 13.16
N ALA A 500 -7.16 21.67 14.08
CA ALA A 500 -7.70 21.65 15.44
C ALA A 500 -7.69 23.05 16.06
N TRP A 501 -8.70 23.34 16.88
CA TRP A 501 -8.66 24.42 17.84
C TRP A 501 -8.18 23.89 19.19
N PHE A 502 -7.31 24.64 19.85
CA PHE A 502 -6.77 24.22 21.14
C PHE A 502 -6.44 25.38 22.06
N LYS A 503 -6.37 25.06 23.34
CA LYS A 503 -5.98 25.99 24.39
C LYS A 503 -5.04 25.30 25.36
N VAL A 504 -3.83 25.82 25.47
CA VAL A 504 -2.81 25.27 26.37
C VAL A 504 -3.05 25.77 27.80
N GLU A 505 -3.27 24.85 28.73
CA GLU A 505 -3.24 25.20 30.16
C GLU A 505 -1.79 25.30 30.65
N ASN A 506 -0.98 24.28 30.36
CA ASN A 506 0.42 24.27 30.73
C ASN A 506 1.27 23.31 29.89
N PHE A 507 2.42 23.78 29.40
CA PHE A 507 3.45 22.94 28.82
C PHE A 507 4.49 22.51 29.85
N ASP A 508 4.34 21.30 30.39
CA ASP A 508 5.21 20.69 31.40
C ASP A 508 6.04 19.50 30.88
N GLN A 509 5.91 19.15 29.61
CA GLN A 509 6.66 18.07 28.96
C GLN A 509 7.10 18.48 27.55
N GLY A 510 8.27 17.97 27.12
CA GLY A 510 8.72 18.15 25.75
C GLY A 510 7.92 17.27 24.79
N TRP A 511 7.61 17.76 23.58
CA TRP A 511 6.85 17.01 22.59
C TRP A 511 5.46 16.54 23.05
N GLN A 512 4.78 17.34 23.89
CA GLN A 512 3.39 17.10 24.27
C GLN A 512 2.50 17.07 23.04
N ALA A 513 1.77 15.98 22.85
CA ALA A 513 1.02 15.70 21.62
C ALA A 513 -0.38 16.29 21.68
N LEU A 514 -0.76 17.01 20.62
CA LEU A 514 -2.12 17.48 20.41
C LEU A 514 -2.94 16.41 19.69
N ILE A 515 -2.37 15.81 18.64
CA ILE A 515 -2.96 14.69 17.89
C ILE A 515 -1.85 13.95 17.15
N SER A 516 -1.92 12.61 17.09
CA SER A 516 -0.84 11.81 16.48
C SER A 516 -1.29 10.41 16.06
N LYS A 517 -0.78 9.98 14.89
CA LYS A 517 -0.83 8.62 14.35
C LYS A 517 0.54 7.93 14.39
N GLY A 518 1.39 8.37 15.32
CA GLY A 518 2.73 7.84 15.53
C GLY A 518 3.84 8.83 15.19
N GLU A 519 4.99 8.26 14.83
CA GLU A 519 6.29 8.93 14.73
C GLU A 519 6.97 8.59 13.39
N GLY A 520 8.02 9.35 13.04
CA GLY A 520 8.81 9.10 11.82
C GLY A 520 8.06 9.51 10.56
N SER A 521 7.89 8.56 9.62
CA SER A 521 7.13 8.77 8.37
C SER A 521 5.61 8.72 8.55
N ASN A 522 5.12 8.48 9.77
CA ASN A 522 3.72 8.74 10.12
C ASN A 522 3.49 10.25 10.31
N TRP A 523 2.46 10.64 11.06
CA TRP A 523 2.20 12.05 11.33
C TRP A 523 1.82 12.38 12.78
N ARG A 524 2.14 13.62 13.17
CA ARG A 524 1.95 14.14 14.53
C ARG A 524 1.91 15.66 14.54
N ILE A 525 0.95 16.24 15.25
CA ILE A 525 1.01 17.62 15.75
C ILE A 525 1.32 17.60 17.25
N ALA A 526 2.41 18.25 17.64
CA ALA A 526 2.85 18.31 19.03
C ALA A 526 3.56 19.63 19.33
N ARG A 527 3.77 19.93 20.62
CA ARG A 527 4.72 20.97 21.04
C ARG A 527 6.08 20.69 20.39
N TYR A 528 6.68 21.68 19.74
CA TYR A 528 8.01 21.46 19.18
C TYR A 528 9.06 21.41 20.30
N SER A 529 9.65 20.24 20.55
CA SER A 529 10.65 20.04 21.61
C SER A 529 10.18 20.63 22.96
N SER A 530 10.94 21.54 23.57
CA SER A 530 10.56 22.31 24.77
C SER A 530 10.27 23.79 24.47
N SER A 531 9.82 24.11 23.25
CA SER A 531 9.50 25.47 22.80
C SER A 531 8.16 25.98 23.35
N THR A 532 7.75 27.19 22.99
CA THR A 532 6.41 27.76 23.24
C THR A 532 5.43 27.55 22.09
N GLY A 533 5.88 26.98 20.96
CA GLY A 533 5.08 26.75 19.77
C GLY A 533 4.85 25.27 19.45
N MET A 534 4.09 25.03 18.39
CA MET A 534 3.78 23.71 17.87
C MET A 534 4.72 23.30 16.75
N GLY A 535 4.74 22.01 16.44
CA GLY A 535 5.40 21.45 15.28
C GLY A 535 4.64 20.25 14.73
N TYR A 536 4.93 19.95 13.47
CA TYR A 536 4.30 18.91 12.68
C TYR A 536 5.37 18.01 12.04
N ALA A 537 5.17 16.70 12.15
CA ALA A 537 5.81 15.68 11.32
C ALA A 537 4.75 15.09 10.40
N GLY A 538 5.08 14.93 9.11
CA GLY A 538 4.16 14.42 8.09
C GLY A 538 4.88 13.98 6.83
N GLY A 539 5.83 13.05 6.97
CA GLY A 539 6.63 12.51 5.86
C GLY A 539 7.96 13.23 5.57
N LEU A 540 8.15 14.45 6.08
CA LEU A 540 9.44 15.16 6.11
C LEU A 540 9.88 15.47 7.55
N PRO A 541 11.13 15.93 7.78
CA PRO A 541 11.58 16.35 9.10
C PRO A 541 10.66 17.39 9.75
N ASP A 542 10.57 17.38 11.08
CA ASP A 542 9.66 18.24 11.84
C ASP A 542 9.74 19.72 11.41
N VAL A 543 8.58 20.33 11.16
CA VAL A 543 8.42 21.77 10.92
C VAL A 543 7.71 22.42 12.11
N PRO A 544 8.10 23.62 12.58
CA PRO A 544 9.26 24.39 12.14
C PRO A 544 10.59 23.71 12.52
N THR A 545 11.63 23.85 11.70
CA THR A 545 12.90 23.09 11.84
C THR A 545 13.79 23.50 13.03
N SER A 546 13.32 24.40 13.90
CA SER A 546 14.04 24.82 15.10
C SER A 546 13.12 25.37 16.18
N ALA A 547 13.57 25.27 17.44
CA ALA A 547 12.84 25.84 18.57
C ALA A 547 12.73 27.37 18.49
N ALA A 548 13.67 28.05 17.83
CA ALA A 548 13.61 29.50 17.64
C ALA A 548 12.48 29.88 16.67
N ALA A 549 12.29 29.12 15.60
CA ALA A 549 11.19 29.30 14.67
C ALA A 549 9.83 28.99 15.33
N ALA A 550 9.73 27.87 16.05
CA ALA A 550 8.52 27.55 16.82
C ALA A 550 8.19 28.63 17.87
N ASN A 551 9.19 29.17 18.57
CA ASN A 551 8.98 30.26 19.55
C ASN A 551 8.51 31.58 18.92
N ALA A 552 8.61 31.76 17.60
CA ALA A 552 8.07 32.93 16.92
C ALA A 552 6.53 32.93 16.87
N PHE A 553 5.92 31.76 17.08
CA PHE A 553 4.47 31.53 17.13
C PHE A 553 4.09 30.87 18.47
N PRO A 554 4.16 31.61 19.59
CA PRO A 554 3.83 31.06 20.90
C PRO A 554 2.33 30.78 21.03
N VAL A 555 1.97 29.64 21.61
CA VAL A 555 0.57 29.19 21.79
C VAL A 555 0.21 28.94 23.25
N ASN A 556 1.10 29.32 24.17
CA ASN A 556 1.01 29.03 25.61
C ASN A 556 0.63 30.26 26.44
N ASP A 557 -0.17 31.16 25.87
CA ASP A 557 -0.62 32.41 26.52
C ASP A 557 -1.99 32.28 27.20
N GLY A 558 -2.63 31.12 27.08
CA GLY A 558 -3.96 30.84 27.63
C GLY A 558 -5.11 31.39 26.78
N ALA A 559 -4.88 31.71 25.50
CA ALA A 559 -5.91 31.95 24.50
C ALA A 559 -6.22 30.68 23.69
N TRP A 560 -7.31 30.72 22.92
CA TRP A 560 -7.58 29.73 21.88
C TRP A 560 -6.68 30.01 20.69
N HIS A 561 -6.09 28.96 20.14
CA HIS A 561 -5.28 28.99 18.94
C HIS A 561 -5.81 27.97 17.93
N HIS A 562 -5.58 28.25 16.66
CA HIS A 562 -5.85 27.31 15.58
C HIS A 562 -4.54 26.75 15.03
N VAL A 563 -4.52 25.45 14.76
CA VAL A 563 -3.45 24.81 13.98
C VAL A 563 -4.04 24.13 12.76
N ALA A 564 -3.37 24.28 11.63
CA ALA A 564 -3.56 23.44 10.46
C ALA A 564 -2.22 22.88 10.01
N ALA A 565 -2.10 21.56 9.93
CA ALA A 565 -0.92 20.87 9.44
C ALA A 565 -1.26 20.23 8.10
N ILE A 566 -0.40 20.42 7.09
CA ILE A 566 -0.63 19.96 5.72
C ILE A 566 0.61 19.22 5.23
N THR A 567 0.41 17.99 4.77
CA THR A 567 1.34 17.26 3.91
C THR A 567 0.80 17.28 2.49
N ARG A 568 1.63 17.72 1.55
CA ARG A 568 1.43 17.52 0.11
C ARG A 568 2.36 16.43 -0.34
N ALA A 569 1.80 15.32 -0.79
CA ALA A 569 2.50 14.19 -1.35
C ALA A 569 3.58 14.66 -2.31
N GLU A 570 4.79 14.13 -2.12
CA GLU A 570 5.94 14.41 -2.98
C GLU A 570 6.41 15.87 -3.06
N GLU A 571 5.77 16.80 -2.33
CA GLU A 571 6.02 18.23 -2.46
C GLU A 571 6.46 18.89 -1.14
N SER A 572 5.69 18.76 -0.06
CA SER A 572 5.94 19.54 1.16
C SER A 572 5.26 19.06 2.43
N THR A 573 5.78 19.51 3.58
CA THR A 573 5.15 19.42 4.90
C THR A 573 5.10 20.82 5.51
N GLN A 574 3.92 21.27 5.94
CA GLN A 574 3.65 22.62 6.41
C GLN A 574 2.85 22.61 7.71
N ILE A 575 3.06 23.63 8.54
CA ILE A 575 2.24 23.92 9.73
C ILE A 575 1.87 25.40 9.75
N TYR A 576 0.58 25.66 9.92
CA TYR A 576 -0.01 26.97 10.11
C TYR A 576 -0.47 27.11 11.56
N LEU A 577 -0.21 28.28 12.15
CA LEU A 577 -0.71 28.66 13.46
C LEU A 577 -1.45 29.98 13.32
N ASP A 578 -2.69 30.02 13.81
CA ASP A 578 -3.57 31.21 13.76
C ASP A 578 -3.67 31.80 12.33
N GLY A 579 -3.85 30.91 11.35
CA GLY A 579 -3.94 31.25 9.93
C GLY A 579 -2.63 31.63 9.23
N GLN A 580 -1.49 31.65 9.94
CA GLN A 580 -0.19 32.03 9.39
C GLN A 580 0.73 30.82 9.22
N LEU A 581 1.48 30.75 8.11
CA LEU A 581 2.48 29.70 7.90
C LEU A 581 3.61 29.83 8.93
N ALA A 582 3.65 28.89 9.89
CA ALA A 582 4.61 28.87 10.99
C ALA A 582 5.87 28.06 10.67
N GLY A 583 5.78 27.09 9.75
CA GLY A 583 6.91 26.31 9.28
C GLY A 583 6.61 25.51 8.01
N GLU A 584 7.65 25.27 7.21
CA GLU A 584 7.58 24.53 5.95
C GLU A 584 8.89 23.77 5.72
N SER A 585 8.75 22.59 5.12
CA SER A 585 9.83 21.84 4.49
C SER A 585 9.38 21.40 3.11
N LEU A 586 10.19 21.68 2.08
CA LEU A 586 9.95 21.24 0.71
C LEU A 586 10.76 19.97 0.42
N GLY A 587 10.18 19.04 -0.32
CA GLY A 587 10.81 17.79 -0.73
C GLY A 587 9.80 16.65 -0.90
N ASN A 588 10.31 15.45 -1.19
CA ASN A 588 9.46 14.28 -1.38
C ASN A 588 8.84 13.84 -0.03
N ALA A 589 7.69 14.39 0.33
CA ALA A 589 6.97 14.03 1.53
C ALA A 589 6.20 12.74 1.28
N VAL A 590 6.52 11.69 2.04
CA VAL A 590 5.89 10.37 1.92
C VAL A 590 5.42 9.95 3.29
N LEU A 591 4.09 9.85 3.45
CA LEU A 591 3.49 9.25 4.63
C LEU A 591 3.59 7.73 4.55
N ALA A 592 3.66 7.07 5.70
CA ALA A 592 3.67 5.62 5.82
C ALA A 592 2.37 5.11 6.45
N GLU A 593 2.07 3.83 6.22
CA GLU A 593 1.04 3.11 6.96
C GLU A 593 1.48 2.81 8.39
N SER A 594 0.51 2.73 9.29
CA SER A 594 0.75 2.53 10.71
C SER A 594 -0.36 1.71 11.37
N ALA A 595 0.00 0.55 11.92
CA ALA A 595 -0.88 -0.19 12.83
C ALA A 595 -1.04 0.48 14.21
N LEU A 596 -0.62 1.74 14.37
CA LEU A 596 -0.81 2.52 15.60
C LEU A 596 -2.18 3.21 15.56
N PRO A 597 -2.89 3.30 16.69
CA PRO A 597 -4.17 4.00 16.75
C PRO A 597 -3.97 5.52 16.64
N LEU A 598 -4.97 6.23 16.10
CA LEU A 598 -5.02 7.69 16.19
C LEU A 598 -5.34 8.12 17.63
N LEU A 599 -4.49 8.96 18.21
CA LEU A 599 -4.70 9.54 19.54
C LEU A 599 -4.89 11.06 19.44
N ILE A 600 -5.96 11.58 20.04
CA ILE A 600 -6.15 13.02 20.29
C ILE A 600 -5.76 13.30 21.74
N GLY A 601 -4.78 14.19 21.91
CA GLY A 601 -4.17 14.51 23.20
C GLY A 601 -3.14 13.48 23.67
N GLY A 602 -2.67 12.59 22.80
CA GLY A 602 -1.66 11.56 23.08
C GLY A 602 -0.84 11.20 21.84
N ASN A 603 0.20 10.38 22.01
CA ASN A 603 1.08 9.94 20.93
C ASN A 603 1.40 8.43 21.06
N PRO A 604 0.94 7.60 20.11
CA PRO A 604 1.09 6.15 20.17
C PRO A 604 2.56 5.74 19.94
N GLY A 605 2.98 4.61 20.54
CA GLY A 605 4.30 4.02 20.26
C GLY A 605 5.50 4.64 20.97
N THR A 606 5.33 5.58 21.90
CA THR A 606 6.44 6.04 22.75
C THR A 606 6.72 5.01 23.86
N PRO A 607 7.98 4.52 24.04
CA PRO A 607 8.33 3.66 25.17
C PRO A 607 7.93 4.34 26.50
N GLU A 608 7.61 3.56 27.54
CA GLU A 608 7.53 4.09 28.91
C GLU A 608 8.82 4.86 29.24
N ASP A 609 8.80 6.18 29.09
CA ASP A 609 9.89 7.04 29.48
C ASP A 609 9.55 7.78 30.79
N ALA A 610 10.54 8.48 31.34
CA ALA A 610 10.40 9.18 32.60
C ALA A 610 9.37 10.33 32.58
N ALA A 611 8.78 10.65 31.42
CA ALA A 611 7.83 11.74 31.23
C ALA A 611 6.36 11.27 31.14
N GLY A 612 6.10 9.97 31.31
CA GLY A 612 4.76 9.36 31.34
C GLY A 612 4.37 8.76 29.99
N PRO A 613 3.53 7.70 29.97
CA PRO A 613 3.15 7.05 28.72
C PRO A 613 2.41 8.06 27.82
N TYR A 614 2.70 8.04 26.51
CA TYR A 614 1.99 8.77 25.45
C TYR A 614 2.11 10.31 25.37
N ARG A 615 2.98 10.96 26.15
CA ARG A 615 3.23 12.44 26.09
C ARG A 615 1.95 13.30 26.12
N SER A 616 1.03 12.97 27.02
CA SER A 616 -0.35 13.50 27.04
C SER A 616 -0.45 15.04 27.10
N TRP A 617 -1.52 15.54 26.49
CA TRP A 617 -1.90 16.96 26.47
C TRP A 617 -2.34 17.48 27.83
N ASN A 618 -2.25 18.81 28.01
CA ASN A 618 -2.78 19.50 29.19
C ASN A 618 -3.48 20.80 28.79
N GLY A 619 -4.80 20.75 28.73
CA GLY A 619 -5.64 21.84 28.28
C GLY A 619 -6.77 21.36 27.38
N MET A 620 -7.39 22.30 26.66
CA MET A 620 -8.60 22.04 25.89
C MET A 620 -8.31 21.83 24.40
N ILE A 621 -9.10 20.96 23.77
CA ILE A 621 -9.08 20.66 22.33
C ILE A 621 -10.53 20.71 21.80
N ASP A 622 -10.70 21.28 20.62
CA ASP A 622 -12.00 21.56 20.00
C ASP A 622 -11.91 21.44 18.47
N ASP A 623 -13.03 21.14 17.83
CA ASP A 623 -13.24 21.18 16.37
C ASP A 623 -12.08 20.56 15.55
N VAL A 624 -11.81 19.28 15.84
CA VAL A 624 -10.70 18.53 15.22
C VAL A 624 -11.18 17.90 13.92
N ALA A 625 -10.47 18.12 12.82
CA ALA A 625 -10.77 17.49 11.53
C ALA A 625 -9.52 16.97 10.82
N VAL A 626 -9.69 15.87 10.09
CA VAL A 626 -8.64 15.17 9.32
C VAL A 626 -9.16 14.92 7.91
N TRP A 627 -8.39 15.32 6.90
CA TRP A 627 -8.68 15.08 5.48
C TRP A 627 -7.53 14.32 4.81
N LYS A 628 -7.86 13.45 3.85
CA LYS A 628 -6.87 12.77 2.97
C LYS A 628 -6.44 13.60 1.75
N ARG A 629 -6.74 14.91 1.76
CA ARG A 629 -6.27 15.90 0.78
C ARG A 629 -5.54 17.05 1.45
N ALA A 630 -4.75 17.79 0.68
CA ALA A 630 -4.15 19.04 1.11
C ALA A 630 -5.16 20.19 1.02
N ILE A 631 -5.48 20.81 2.16
CA ILE A 631 -6.25 22.05 2.16
C ILE A 631 -5.36 23.24 1.77
N SER A 632 -5.96 24.23 1.10
CA SER A 632 -5.24 25.43 0.63
C SER A 632 -5.01 26.44 1.76
N ALA A 633 -4.10 27.40 1.54
CA ALA A 633 -3.89 28.49 2.48
C ALA A 633 -5.15 29.35 2.69
N GLU A 634 -5.98 29.48 1.64
CA GLU A 634 -7.27 30.17 1.69
C GLU A 634 -8.28 29.38 2.54
N GLN A 635 -8.28 28.06 2.46
CA GLN A 635 -9.10 27.20 3.32
C GLN A 635 -8.65 27.29 4.79
N VAL A 636 -7.34 27.30 5.05
CA VAL A 636 -6.81 27.56 6.41
C VAL A 636 -7.26 28.94 6.92
N ALA A 637 -7.19 29.97 6.09
CA ALA A 637 -7.64 31.31 6.44
C ALA A 637 -9.17 31.36 6.69
N ALA A 638 -9.95 30.58 5.96
CA ALA A 638 -11.40 30.46 6.16
C ALA A 638 -11.75 29.80 7.50
N ILE A 639 -11.00 28.77 7.93
CA ILE A 639 -11.17 28.15 9.26
C ILE A 639 -10.77 29.13 10.37
N TRP A 640 -9.60 29.76 10.25
CA TRP A 640 -9.10 30.71 11.25
C TRP A 640 -9.96 31.98 11.37
N ASN A 641 -10.37 32.53 10.23
CA ASN A 641 -11.28 33.66 10.10
C ASN A 641 -10.92 34.87 11.00
N GLU A 642 -9.69 35.36 10.82
CA GLU A 642 -9.13 36.49 11.58
C GLU A 642 -9.23 36.33 13.12
N GLY A 643 -9.26 35.08 13.60
CA GLY A 643 -9.32 34.71 15.01
C GLY A 643 -10.71 34.62 15.61
N THR A 644 -11.75 34.85 14.80
CA THR A 644 -13.13 34.55 15.22
C THR A 644 -13.53 33.10 14.99
N GLY A 645 -12.87 32.44 14.03
CA GLY A 645 -13.06 31.03 13.71
C GLY A 645 -14.36 30.73 12.96
N ASN A 646 -14.28 29.84 11.97
CA ASN A 646 -15.42 29.09 11.46
C ASN A 646 -15.23 27.62 11.89
N SER A 647 -16.21 27.07 12.62
CA SER A 647 -16.20 25.62 12.92
C SER A 647 -16.33 24.83 11.63
N ILE A 648 -15.77 23.62 11.57
CA ILE A 648 -15.92 22.75 10.40
C ILE A 648 -17.40 22.45 10.09
N GLN A 649 -18.26 22.25 11.10
CA GLN A 649 -19.70 22.09 10.88
C GLN A 649 -20.34 23.29 10.15
N ASN A 650 -20.07 24.52 10.58
CA ASN A 650 -20.55 25.72 9.90
C ASN A 650 -20.08 25.80 8.44
N LEU A 651 -18.84 25.38 8.17
CA LEU A 651 -18.29 25.35 6.81
C LEU A 651 -18.99 24.30 5.94
N ILE A 652 -19.27 23.12 6.50
CA ILE A 652 -20.09 22.07 5.85
C ILE A 652 -21.52 22.59 5.58
N ASP A 653 -22.13 23.27 6.55
CA ASP A 653 -23.49 23.81 6.44
C ASP A 653 -23.58 25.05 5.52
N GLY A 654 -22.45 25.56 5.02
CA GLY A 654 -22.38 26.80 4.23
C GLY A 654 -22.69 28.07 5.02
N VAL A 655 -22.62 28.00 6.36
CA VAL A 655 -22.86 29.10 7.29
C VAL A 655 -21.52 29.77 7.62
N VAL A 656 -20.98 30.54 6.67
CA VAL A 656 -19.74 31.30 6.93
C VAL A 656 -20.05 32.45 7.88
N VAL A 657 -19.37 32.48 9.03
CA VAL A 657 -19.38 33.62 9.94
C VAL A 657 -18.36 34.62 9.39
N GLU A 658 -18.81 35.78 8.95
CA GLU A 658 -17.89 36.84 8.51
C GLU A 658 -17.15 37.44 9.72
N PRO A 659 -15.85 37.79 9.58
CA PRO A 659 -15.12 38.43 10.66
C PRO A 659 -15.76 39.79 10.98
N PRO A 660 -15.75 40.25 12.23
CA PRO A 660 -16.39 41.49 12.63
C PRO A 660 -15.69 42.72 12.01
N GLY A 661 -16.12 43.09 10.81
CA GLY A 661 -15.94 44.40 10.19
C GLY A 661 -14.51 44.82 9.89
N GLY A 662 -13.81 44.06 9.05
CA GLY A 662 -12.78 44.61 8.17
C GLY A 662 -13.34 44.65 6.75
N ASP A 663 -13.33 45.81 6.08
CA ASP A 663 -13.73 45.92 4.68
C ASP A 663 -12.76 45.09 3.81
N GLN A 664 -13.06 43.81 3.59
CA GLN A 664 -12.33 42.99 2.63
C GLN A 664 -12.69 43.45 1.21
N VAL A 665 -11.66 43.74 0.41
CA VAL A 665 -11.79 44.09 -1.00
C VAL A 665 -11.93 42.79 -1.77
N SER A 666 -13.14 42.45 -2.21
CA SER A 666 -13.34 41.37 -3.18
C SER A 666 -12.73 41.80 -4.52
N VAL A 667 -11.87 40.97 -5.10
CA VAL A 667 -11.39 41.13 -6.48
C VAL A 667 -11.85 39.91 -7.26
N ASP A 668 -13.02 40.00 -7.89
CA ASP A 668 -13.63 38.87 -8.60
C ASP A 668 -12.88 38.48 -9.89
N SER A 669 -12.01 39.35 -10.40
CA SER A 669 -11.25 39.08 -11.62
C SER A 669 -9.88 39.75 -11.61
N PHE A 670 -8.83 38.94 -11.76
CA PHE A 670 -7.46 39.39 -11.94
C PHE A 670 -7.01 39.10 -13.37
N GLY A 671 -6.67 40.15 -14.13
CA GLY A 671 -6.18 40.03 -15.51
C GLY A 671 -4.72 40.42 -15.62
N PHE A 672 -3.89 39.54 -16.19
CA PHE A 672 -2.46 39.77 -16.39
C PHE A 672 -2.12 39.77 -17.88
N THR A 673 -1.55 40.87 -18.38
CA THR A 673 -1.01 40.94 -19.75
C THR A 673 0.40 41.51 -19.75
N ALA A 674 1.33 40.78 -20.38
CA ALA A 674 2.64 41.30 -20.74
C ALA A 674 2.60 41.78 -22.19
N SER A 675 2.75 43.09 -22.41
CA SER A 675 2.79 43.69 -23.74
C SER A 675 4.09 44.48 -23.91
N GLY A 676 5.08 43.86 -24.55
CA GLY A 676 6.43 44.43 -24.65
C GLY A 676 7.14 44.35 -23.30
N ASP A 677 7.70 45.47 -22.83
CA ASP A 677 8.45 45.57 -21.57
C ASP A 677 7.56 45.95 -20.36
N ALA A 678 6.23 46.03 -20.53
CA ALA A 678 5.30 46.46 -19.49
C ALA A 678 4.40 45.33 -19.00
N VAL A 679 4.12 45.34 -17.69
CA VAL A 679 3.18 44.44 -17.03
C VAL A 679 1.90 45.21 -16.69
N GLU A 680 0.75 44.70 -17.11
CA GLU A 680 -0.56 45.26 -16.78
C GLU A 680 -1.34 44.32 -15.87
N VAL A 681 -1.84 44.87 -14.76
CA VAL A 681 -2.64 44.18 -13.74
C VAL A 681 -4.01 44.83 -13.67
N SER A 682 -5.04 44.14 -14.16
CA SER A 682 -6.42 44.61 -14.13
C SER A 682 -7.18 44.00 -12.96
N VAL A 683 -7.85 44.85 -12.18
CA VAL A 683 -8.68 44.49 -11.03
C VAL A 683 -10.08 45.07 -11.14
N SER A 684 -11.05 44.38 -10.53
CA SER A 684 -12.46 44.78 -10.44
C SER A 684 -12.94 44.81 -8.98
N GLN A 685 -14.16 45.29 -8.78
CA GLN A 685 -14.85 45.48 -7.49
C GLN A 685 -14.17 46.38 -6.43
N LEU A 686 -13.30 47.31 -6.85
CA LEU A 686 -12.70 48.27 -5.92
C LEU A 686 -13.75 49.16 -5.21
N ALA A 687 -13.57 49.38 -3.90
CA ALA A 687 -14.39 50.34 -3.15
C ALA A 687 -14.13 51.77 -3.65
N VAL A 688 -15.22 52.49 -3.98
CA VAL A 688 -15.17 53.79 -4.68
C VAL A 688 -14.62 54.94 -3.84
N ASP A 689 -14.47 54.76 -2.53
CA ASP A 689 -14.00 55.75 -1.57
C ASP A 689 -12.62 55.43 -0.97
N LYS A 690 -12.00 54.33 -1.40
CA LYS A 690 -10.66 53.92 -0.98
C LYS A 690 -9.59 54.26 -2.02
N THR A 691 -8.35 54.26 -1.56
CA THR A 691 -7.16 54.49 -2.38
C THR A 691 -6.32 53.21 -2.43
N TYR A 692 -5.87 52.83 -3.62
CA TYR A 692 -5.18 51.57 -3.89
C TYR A 692 -3.82 51.80 -4.54
N GLN A 693 -2.80 51.06 -4.14
CA GLN A 693 -1.44 51.15 -4.69
C GLN A 693 -0.97 49.77 -5.14
N MET A 694 -0.55 49.65 -6.40
CA MET A 694 0.19 48.48 -6.85
C MET A 694 1.61 48.55 -6.30
N MET A 695 2.11 47.44 -5.78
CA MET A 695 3.50 47.26 -5.35
C MET A 695 4.12 46.05 -6.02
N ARG A 696 5.45 46.03 -6.13
CA ARG A 696 6.24 44.93 -6.66
C ARG A 696 7.34 44.51 -5.70
N SER A 697 7.59 43.21 -5.63
CA SER A 697 8.69 42.59 -4.91
C SER A 697 9.48 41.66 -5.83
N VAL A 698 10.78 41.49 -5.60
CA VAL A 698 11.60 40.47 -6.29
C VAL A 698 11.99 39.30 -5.38
N LEU A 699 11.52 39.30 -4.12
CA LEU A 699 11.70 38.24 -3.15
C LEU A 699 10.34 37.58 -2.86
N LEU A 700 10.32 36.25 -2.72
CA LEU A 700 9.09 35.52 -2.42
C LEU A 700 8.51 35.93 -1.05
N ASP A 701 9.36 36.36 -0.11
CA ASP A 701 8.97 36.77 1.24
C ASP A 701 8.37 38.19 1.31
N GLY A 702 8.33 38.93 0.20
CA GLY A 702 7.79 40.29 0.14
C GLY A 702 8.54 41.32 0.99
N SER A 703 9.73 41.01 1.49
CA SER A 703 10.46 41.93 2.39
C SER A 703 10.93 43.23 1.71
N ASP A 704 10.86 43.30 0.38
CA ASP A 704 11.35 44.40 -0.45
C ASP A 704 10.28 45.10 -1.30
N TRP A 705 8.99 45.05 -0.89
CA TRP A 705 7.91 45.72 -1.61
C TRP A 705 8.22 47.18 -1.96
N GLN A 706 8.03 47.53 -3.23
CA GLN A 706 8.16 48.89 -3.76
C GLN A 706 6.90 49.30 -4.50
N ASN A 707 6.45 50.54 -4.28
CA ASN A 707 5.33 51.10 -5.02
C ASN A 707 5.63 51.13 -6.53
N VAL A 708 4.65 50.72 -7.32
CA VAL A 708 4.67 50.77 -8.77
C VAL A 708 3.54 51.66 -9.27
N GLY A 709 3.92 52.75 -9.95
CA GLY A 709 2.97 53.75 -10.43
C GLY A 709 2.34 54.57 -9.30
N GLU A 710 1.38 55.41 -9.67
CA GLU A 710 0.64 56.27 -8.75
C GLU A 710 -0.55 55.51 -8.13
N PRO A 711 -0.95 55.85 -6.89
CA PRO A 711 -2.12 55.24 -6.27
C PRO A 711 -3.41 55.65 -6.98
N PHE A 712 -4.34 54.72 -7.09
CA PHE A 712 -5.64 54.90 -7.71
C PHE A 712 -6.71 55.17 -6.64
N THR A 713 -7.48 56.26 -6.80
CA THR A 713 -8.62 56.57 -5.94
C THR A 713 -9.89 56.69 -6.78
N GLY A 714 -10.91 55.92 -6.42
CA GLY A 714 -12.26 56.04 -6.93
C GLY A 714 -12.55 55.28 -8.24
N GLY A 715 -13.58 54.45 -8.18
CA GLY A 715 -14.03 53.57 -9.27
C GLY A 715 -14.09 52.11 -8.79
N THR A 716 -14.79 51.26 -9.54
CA THR A 716 -14.96 49.84 -9.22
C THR A 716 -14.03 48.93 -10.03
N THR A 717 -13.23 49.47 -10.93
CA THR A 717 -12.29 48.71 -11.77
C THR A 717 -11.09 49.57 -12.09
N HIS A 718 -9.88 49.01 -12.12
CA HIS A 718 -8.67 49.71 -12.52
C HIS A 718 -7.65 48.75 -13.14
N THR A 719 -6.81 49.28 -14.04
CA THR A 719 -5.64 48.57 -14.57
C THR A 719 -4.39 49.32 -14.15
N PHE A 720 -3.59 48.71 -13.30
CA PHE A 720 -2.27 49.19 -12.92
C PHE A 720 -1.23 48.75 -13.95
N THR A 721 -0.20 49.57 -14.18
CA THR A 721 0.84 49.27 -15.16
C THR A 721 2.23 49.43 -14.56
N ASP A 722 3.07 48.40 -14.63
CA ASP A 722 4.49 48.47 -14.38
C ASP A 722 5.24 48.66 -15.70
N PRO A 723 5.86 49.82 -15.96
CA PRO A 723 6.61 50.07 -17.19
C PRO A 723 8.06 49.54 -17.13
N ALA A 724 8.49 48.93 -16.03
CA ALA A 724 9.87 48.47 -15.88
C ALA A 724 10.11 47.14 -16.63
N PRO A 725 11.22 47.00 -17.38
CA PRO A 725 11.57 45.74 -18.01
C PRO A 725 11.84 44.68 -16.94
N LEU A 726 11.33 43.46 -17.14
CA LEU A 726 11.71 42.29 -16.36
C LEU A 726 13.24 42.11 -16.50
N GLY A 727 13.97 42.39 -15.41
CA GLY A 727 15.41 42.62 -15.46
C GLY A 727 16.21 41.45 -16.02
N ALA A 728 17.15 41.75 -16.91
CA ALA A 728 18.16 40.81 -17.41
C ALA A 728 19.18 40.48 -16.29
N GLY A 729 18.88 39.47 -15.48
CA GLY A 729 19.74 38.81 -14.50
C GLY A 729 19.12 37.46 -14.15
N GLU A 730 19.95 36.43 -14.02
CA GLU A 730 19.57 35.00 -13.95
C GLU A 730 18.28 34.73 -13.14
N GLY A 731 17.19 34.35 -13.84
CA GLY A 731 15.96 33.84 -13.23
C GLY A 731 14.83 34.84 -12.91
N GLY A 732 14.82 36.04 -13.50
CA GLY A 732 13.91 37.16 -13.18
C GLY A 732 12.41 36.82 -13.01
N LYS A 733 11.98 36.63 -11.75
CA LYS A 733 10.59 36.63 -11.30
C LYS A 733 10.30 37.92 -10.54
N ALA A 734 9.08 38.43 -10.62
CA ALA A 734 8.59 39.57 -9.85
C ALA A 734 7.17 39.28 -9.36
N PHE A 735 6.89 39.63 -8.11
CA PHE A 735 5.58 39.48 -7.47
C PHE A 735 4.88 40.84 -7.44
N TYR A 736 3.56 40.86 -7.66
CA TYR A 736 2.75 42.07 -7.65
C TYR A 736 1.60 41.92 -6.66
N ALA A 737 1.32 42.98 -5.92
CA ALA A 737 0.20 43.06 -4.99
C ALA A 737 -0.44 44.45 -5.05
N ILE A 738 -1.73 44.54 -4.74
CA ILE A 738 -2.47 45.81 -4.65
C ILE A 738 -2.93 46.00 -3.21
N PHE A 739 -2.49 47.08 -2.59
CA PHE A 739 -2.81 47.40 -1.20
C PHE A 739 -3.80 48.56 -1.13
N GLU A 740 -4.77 48.49 -0.23
CA GLU A 740 -5.43 49.71 0.25
C GLU A 740 -4.39 50.54 1.01
N VAL A 741 -4.23 51.80 0.63
CA VAL A 741 -3.33 52.75 1.27
C VAL A 741 -4.13 53.94 1.77
N ALA A 742 -3.64 54.58 2.84
CA ALA A 742 -4.23 55.83 3.29
C ALA A 742 -4.13 56.88 2.18
N ALA A 743 -5.22 57.61 1.92
CA ALA A 743 -5.18 58.76 1.03
C ALA A 743 -4.19 59.80 1.58
N GLU A 744 -3.20 60.20 0.78
CA GLU A 744 -2.26 61.28 1.12
C GLU A 744 -2.94 62.66 1.19
#